data_AF-U5EGP8-F1
#
_entry.id   AF-U5EGP8-F1
#
_cell.length_a   1.000
_cell.length_b   1.000
_cell.length_c   1.000
_cell.angle_alpha   90.00
_cell.angle_beta   90.00
_cell.angle_gamma   90.00
#
_symmetry.space_group_name_H-M   'P 1'
#
loop_
_entity.id
_entity.type
_entity.pdbx_description
1 polymer ?
#
loop_
_entity_poly.entity_id
_entity_poly.type
_entity_poly.pdbx_seq_one_letter_code
_entity_poly.pdbx_strand_id
1 'polypeptide(L)'
;MPQAAPSPTSTAQAAPPAPTSEVAPYPAAPVTEAALGPIGELRTGLVAAHRAALGAQVALQRALWQRATGTAADTASGGRQLALTSGAASSHSSRTAFGAPDAAHPAGDGATPTGSRGSAAESARFSGNRQAAADDHLPITSAAAGIVAREGAFKPLARTGRTQLDRAALELLAQGAVAEVFGPGHQRHGVEVAVRLAAGEPLVLTGIESIELYGGTGDGRVVARYDGAPGAAARQAAEVFALFTGMHLCLSGSTLSGATPAVSGATQGTVELVVTSLDLVPRPYVAATASFAGGEPSVAVQVTVAEPAGAGVGPGQAAPSLLLNEFHMTHLARGDQAIAMGPEFAEYTGVRATRLPTGGLLLVDRVRDFDGARGTLDAASYTTEYDSPADSWYYADTANDSMPHFVYMETSLQAALLMGYYAGPTLTQPGVTLSLRNLGGTATVLRQVDLRDRTIEQSSRMLSTTILPGSSLQTFDYTLSVDGEPFYTGETMFGYFSDEALANQTGLDAGRPAPSWLAENPQAPVRTIDVAARRADPAAPLCSRRALTLIDRVEVVDGGGKHGAGYLHSLRAIDPDDWFFARHFHLDPVIPGSLGVESVIHAVQEWLVDAGHTAGMADPVFRIPADIPFSWRYRGQFLPTDGTVELEAHIKELRRGPHGVIAVVDGSLWKPGLRIYEVTDLAVELVDRGA
;
A
#
# COMPACT_ATOMS: atom_id res chain seq x y z
N MET A 1 -32.71 73.79 -20.00
CA MET A 1 -33.05 74.81 -18.98
C MET A 1 -34.33 75.53 -19.40
N PRO A 2 -35.17 76.00 -18.46
CA PRO A 2 -35.49 75.50 -17.11
C PRO A 2 -36.84 74.73 -17.18
N GLN A 3 -37.76 74.57 -16.21
CA GLN A 3 -37.80 74.89 -14.76
C GLN A 3 -38.55 73.76 -13.98
N ALA A 4 -39.37 74.05 -12.97
CA ALA A 4 -39.97 73.02 -12.09
C ALA A 4 -41.33 73.38 -11.46
N ALA A 5 -42.06 72.36 -10.99
CA ALA A 5 -43.12 72.35 -9.95
C ALA A 5 -43.26 70.90 -9.40
N PRO A 6 -43.84 70.61 -8.20
CA PRO A 6 -43.01 70.11 -7.08
C PRO A 6 -43.45 68.82 -6.36
N SER A 7 -42.49 68.25 -5.61
CA SER A 7 -42.50 67.45 -4.35
C SER A 7 -43.70 66.55 -3.96
N PRO A 8 -43.41 65.35 -3.39
CA PRO A 8 -43.23 65.30 -1.93
C PRO A 8 -41.96 64.59 -1.39
N THR A 9 -41.65 64.95 -0.15
CA THR A 9 -40.58 64.59 0.82
C THR A 9 -39.84 63.24 0.75
N SER A 10 -38.55 63.31 1.14
CA SER A 10 -37.65 62.16 1.31
C SER A 10 -37.68 61.57 2.72
N THR A 11 -37.23 60.31 2.85
CA THR A 11 -36.67 59.75 4.10
C THR A 11 -35.34 59.07 3.80
N ALA A 12 -34.40 59.17 4.75
CA ALA A 12 -33.01 58.74 4.58
C ALA A 12 -32.80 57.25 4.89
N GLN A 13 -31.63 56.73 4.53
CA GLN A 13 -31.18 55.37 4.83
C GLN A 13 -31.24 55.06 6.33
N ALA A 14 -31.74 53.87 6.66
CA ALA A 14 -31.61 53.24 7.98
C ALA A 14 -30.94 51.86 7.82
N ALA A 15 -30.20 51.43 8.84
CA ALA A 15 -29.42 50.19 8.82
C ALA A 15 -30.32 48.93 8.78
N PRO A 16 -29.83 47.80 8.22
CA PRO A 16 -30.54 46.53 8.26
C PRO A 16 -30.69 46.01 9.71
N PRO A 17 -31.76 45.24 10.00
CA PRO A 17 -32.11 44.86 11.37
C PRO A 17 -31.15 43.82 11.97
N ALA A 18 -30.93 43.90 13.28
CA ALA A 18 -30.17 42.90 14.03
C ALA A 18 -30.95 41.56 14.10
N PRO A 19 -30.27 40.41 13.93
CA PRO A 19 -30.90 39.10 14.08
C PRO A 19 -31.19 38.81 15.56
N THR A 20 -32.44 38.50 15.88
CA THR A 20 -32.83 37.96 17.19
C THR A 20 -32.57 36.46 17.23
N SER A 21 -31.60 36.03 18.02
CA SER A 21 -31.28 34.61 18.24
C SER A 21 -31.09 34.31 19.73
N GLU A 22 -32.19 34.24 20.49
CA GLU A 22 -32.24 33.49 21.75
C GLU A 22 -32.67 32.05 21.46
N VAL A 23 -31.68 31.20 21.16
CA VAL A 23 -31.85 29.75 21.25
C VAL A 23 -31.45 29.36 22.67
N ALA A 24 -32.40 28.80 23.43
CA ALA A 24 -32.13 28.34 24.79
C ALA A 24 -31.02 27.27 24.77
N PRO A 25 -30.03 27.32 25.69
CA PRO A 25 -28.98 26.34 25.72
C PRO A 25 -29.56 24.96 26.05
N TYR A 26 -29.34 23.99 25.16
CA TYR A 26 -29.49 22.58 25.51
C TYR A 26 -28.59 22.31 26.73
N PRO A 27 -29.11 21.67 27.79
CA PRO A 27 -28.26 21.32 28.93
C PRO A 27 -27.20 20.33 28.45
N ALA A 28 -25.94 20.73 28.53
CA ALA A 28 -24.83 19.82 28.33
C ALA A 28 -24.98 18.69 29.35
N ALA A 29 -25.24 17.47 28.87
CA ALA A 29 -25.16 16.29 29.70
C ALA A 29 -23.75 16.26 30.31
N PRO A 30 -23.61 16.00 31.63
CA PRO A 30 -22.29 15.93 32.23
C PRO A 30 -21.50 14.84 31.51
N VAL A 31 -20.27 15.18 31.10
CA VAL A 31 -19.31 14.19 30.62
C VAL A 31 -18.92 13.32 31.80
N THR A 32 -19.73 12.29 32.07
CA THR A 32 -19.28 11.10 32.78
C THR A 32 -18.05 10.55 32.08
N GLU A 33 -17.15 9.92 32.84
CA GLU A 33 -16.07 9.09 32.29
C GLU A 33 -16.68 7.88 31.55
N ALA A 34 -17.19 8.13 30.35
CA ALA A 34 -17.46 7.08 29.39
C ALA A 34 -16.11 6.42 29.08
N ALA A 35 -16.08 5.09 29.14
CA ALA A 35 -14.88 4.31 28.88
C ALA A 35 -14.23 4.83 27.59
N LEU A 36 -12.95 5.20 27.69
CA LEU A 36 -12.17 5.59 26.53
C LEU A 36 -12.30 4.48 25.49
N GLY A 37 -12.71 4.82 24.26
CA GLY A 37 -12.68 3.84 23.16
C GLY A 37 -11.26 3.30 22.98
N PRO A 38 -11.05 2.19 22.24
CA PRO A 38 -9.74 1.55 22.12
C PRO A 38 -8.59 2.51 21.80
N ILE A 39 -8.84 3.54 20.99
CA ILE A 39 -7.87 4.59 20.65
C ILE A 39 -7.60 5.58 21.80
N GLY A 40 -8.61 5.93 22.59
CA GLY A 40 -8.44 6.74 23.80
C GLY A 40 -7.60 6.01 24.86
N GLU A 41 -7.78 4.70 25.01
CA GLU A 41 -6.92 3.85 25.86
C GLU A 41 -5.49 3.79 25.32
N LEU A 42 -5.32 3.52 24.01
CA LEU A 42 -4.02 3.52 23.32
C LEU A 42 -3.24 4.82 23.56
N ARG A 43 -3.91 5.98 23.41
CA ARG A 43 -3.33 7.31 23.65
C ARG A 43 -2.90 7.47 25.11
N THR A 44 -3.79 7.16 26.04
CA THR A 44 -3.57 7.34 27.48
C THR A 44 -2.42 6.46 27.98
N GLY A 45 -2.39 5.20 27.57
CA GLY A 45 -1.31 4.27 27.88
C GLY A 45 0.05 4.71 27.34
N LEU A 46 0.10 5.22 26.10
CA LEU A 46 1.36 5.68 25.50
C LEU A 46 1.89 6.96 26.17
N VAL A 47 1.02 7.93 26.49
CA VAL A 47 1.39 9.13 27.26
C VAL A 47 1.90 8.76 28.66
N ALA A 48 1.26 7.79 29.32
CA ALA A 48 1.68 7.30 30.63
C ALA A 48 3.05 6.60 30.57
N ALA A 49 3.26 5.70 29.60
CA ALA A 49 4.53 4.99 29.40
C ALA A 49 5.69 5.96 29.09
N HIS A 50 5.46 6.94 28.22
CA HIS A 50 6.46 7.95 27.88
C HIS A 50 6.84 8.82 29.09
N ARG A 51 5.87 9.26 29.90
CA ARG A 51 6.15 9.96 31.17
C ARG A 51 6.94 9.11 32.16
N ALA A 52 6.64 7.82 32.26
CA ALA A 52 7.37 6.89 33.13
C ALA A 52 8.83 6.70 32.68
N ALA A 53 9.07 6.56 31.37
CA ALA A 53 10.40 6.46 30.79
C ALA A 53 11.26 7.71 31.05
N LEU A 54 10.70 8.91 30.81
CA LEU A 54 11.36 10.18 31.14
C LEU A 54 11.67 10.30 32.64
N GLY A 55 10.74 9.88 33.51
CA GLY A 55 10.94 9.84 34.96
C GLY A 55 12.12 8.96 35.36
N ALA A 56 12.24 7.77 34.76
CA ALA A 56 13.36 6.85 34.97
C ALA A 56 14.69 7.41 34.43
N GLN A 57 14.69 8.03 33.25
CA GLN A 57 15.87 8.67 32.64
C GLN A 57 16.39 9.82 33.51
N VAL A 58 15.50 10.68 34.02
CA VAL A 58 15.85 11.77 34.95
C VAL A 58 16.35 11.22 36.29
N ALA A 59 15.77 10.14 36.81
CA ALA A 59 16.25 9.49 38.03
C ALA A 59 17.67 8.90 37.83
N LEU A 60 17.93 8.26 36.69
CA LEU A 60 19.25 7.74 36.33
C LEU A 60 20.28 8.86 36.18
N GLN A 61 19.95 9.94 35.46
CA GLN A 61 20.81 11.12 35.33
C GLN A 61 21.14 11.75 36.68
N ARG A 62 20.15 11.87 37.59
CA ARG A 62 20.38 12.33 38.97
C ARG A 62 21.29 11.38 39.76
N ALA A 63 21.11 10.07 39.65
CA ALA A 63 21.96 9.09 40.31
C ALA A 63 23.40 9.11 39.79
N LEU A 64 23.60 9.27 38.48
CA LEU A 64 24.92 9.43 37.86
C LEU A 64 25.58 10.75 38.28
N TRP A 65 24.83 11.85 38.29
CA TRP A 65 25.30 13.15 38.80
C TRP A 65 25.71 13.06 40.27
N GLN A 66 24.87 12.48 41.13
CA GLN A 66 25.16 12.28 42.55
C GLN A 66 26.39 11.40 42.78
N ARG A 67 26.64 10.38 41.95
CA ARG A 67 27.89 9.59 42.00
C ARG A 67 29.10 10.41 41.55
N ALA A 68 28.96 11.25 40.53
CA ALA A 68 30.04 12.10 40.01
C ALA A 68 30.38 13.26 40.97
N THR A 69 29.42 13.81 41.71
CA THR A 69 29.65 14.86 42.71
C THR A 69 29.91 14.32 44.13
N GLY A 70 29.50 13.08 44.41
CA GLY A 70 29.61 12.46 45.73
C GLY A 70 31.02 12.03 46.14
N THR A 71 31.99 12.04 45.22
CA THR A 71 33.41 11.73 45.50
C THR A 71 34.21 12.92 46.04
N ALA A 72 33.59 14.08 46.27
CA ALA A 72 34.26 15.30 46.71
C ALA A 72 34.12 15.63 48.21
N ALA A 73 33.40 14.82 49.00
CA ALA A 73 33.03 15.16 50.37
C ALA A 73 32.97 13.98 51.35
N ASP A 74 33.97 13.09 51.32
CA ASP A 74 34.37 12.32 52.52
C ASP A 74 35.74 11.66 52.35
N THR A 75 36.76 12.23 53.00
CA THR A 75 37.85 11.53 53.75
C THR A 75 38.96 12.52 54.11
N ALA A 76 38.85 13.16 55.27
CA ALA A 76 39.92 13.94 55.89
C ALA A 76 40.09 13.57 57.37
N SER A 77 40.53 12.33 57.66
CA SER A 77 41.32 11.94 58.86
C SER A 77 41.46 10.42 58.98
N GLY A 78 42.56 9.95 59.60
CA GLY A 78 42.76 8.56 60.04
C GLY A 78 43.43 7.64 59.01
N GLY A 79 44.70 7.27 59.25
CA GLY A 79 45.50 6.46 58.32
C GLY A 79 45.85 5.05 58.81
N ARG A 80 46.84 4.44 58.12
CA ARG A 80 47.35 3.04 58.18
C ARG A 80 46.50 2.03 57.38
N GLN A 81 47.07 1.10 56.59
CA GLN A 81 48.47 0.89 56.19
C GLN A 81 48.56 0.00 54.93
N LEU A 82 49.70 0.11 54.21
CA LEU A 82 50.37 -0.92 53.39
C LEU A 82 49.86 -1.34 51.99
N ALA A 83 50.75 -1.02 51.03
CA ALA A 83 51.34 -1.91 50.01
C ALA A 83 50.61 -2.18 48.67
N LEU A 84 51.21 -1.61 47.62
CA LEU A 84 51.02 -1.94 46.21
C LEU A 84 52.01 -3.03 45.76
N THR A 85 51.55 -3.96 44.91
CA THR A 85 52.31 -4.57 43.81
C THR A 85 51.33 -4.76 42.64
N SER A 86 51.38 -3.96 41.57
CA SER A 86 52.32 -3.95 40.43
C SER A 86 52.18 -5.17 39.49
N GLY A 87 51.67 -4.94 38.28
CA GLY A 87 51.57 -5.94 37.21
C GLY A 87 51.03 -5.31 35.92
N ALA A 88 51.89 -4.64 35.16
CA ALA A 88 51.52 -3.91 33.96
C ALA A 88 51.57 -4.76 32.67
N ALA A 89 50.84 -4.28 31.67
CA ALA A 89 50.62 -4.86 30.34
C ALA A 89 51.86 -5.17 29.48
N SER A 90 51.65 -6.02 28.46
CA SER A 90 52.24 -6.02 27.09
C SER A 90 52.25 -7.47 26.54
N SER A 91 52.31 -7.79 25.24
CA SER A 91 51.93 -7.12 23.97
C SER A 91 52.18 -8.12 22.80
N HIS A 92 51.92 -7.72 21.53
CA HIS A 92 52.24 -8.44 20.27
C HIS A 92 51.38 -9.70 19.96
N SER A 93 50.72 -9.86 18.80
CA SER A 93 51.09 -9.71 17.37
C SER A 93 51.75 -10.96 16.75
N SER A 94 51.09 -11.60 15.78
CA SER A 94 51.64 -11.89 14.44
C SER A 94 50.68 -12.72 13.54
N ARG A 95 51.02 -12.80 12.24
CA ARG A 95 50.23 -13.35 11.12
C ARG A 95 50.47 -14.86 10.88
N THR A 96 49.54 -15.48 10.14
CA THR A 96 49.65 -16.38 8.95
C THR A 96 48.68 -17.58 9.05
N ALA A 97 48.29 -18.33 8.01
CA ALA A 97 48.01 -18.16 6.57
C ALA A 97 47.71 -19.57 5.98
N PHE A 98 47.05 -19.66 4.82
CA PHE A 98 46.87 -20.84 3.94
C PHE A 98 45.96 -22.02 4.36
N GLY A 99 45.20 -22.54 3.38
CA GLY A 99 44.57 -23.87 3.43
C GLY A 99 43.31 -24.04 2.55
N ALA A 100 43.46 -24.21 1.23
CA ALA A 100 42.46 -24.85 0.36
C ALA A 100 42.89 -26.31 0.06
N PRO A 101 41.97 -27.21 -0.36
CA PRO A 101 42.04 -27.65 -1.77
C PRO A 101 40.69 -28.01 -2.45
N ASP A 102 40.75 -28.21 -3.78
CA ASP A 102 39.67 -28.59 -4.70
C ASP A 102 39.23 -30.08 -4.65
N ALA A 103 38.07 -30.44 -5.24
CA ALA A 103 37.98 -31.11 -6.57
C ALA A 103 36.68 -31.92 -6.89
N ALA A 104 36.04 -31.56 -8.02
CA ALA A 104 35.44 -32.39 -9.10
C ALA A 104 34.42 -33.56 -8.89
N HIS A 105 33.22 -33.38 -9.48
CA HIS A 105 32.50 -34.17 -10.53
C HIS A 105 32.83 -35.68 -10.83
N PRO A 106 31.87 -36.51 -11.34
CA PRO A 106 31.14 -36.28 -12.61
C PRO A 106 29.68 -36.81 -12.73
N ALA A 107 29.12 -36.77 -13.95
CA ALA A 107 27.77 -37.21 -14.36
C ALA A 107 27.75 -38.59 -15.07
N GLY A 108 26.55 -39.14 -15.36
CA GLY A 108 26.37 -40.36 -16.17
C GLY A 108 24.90 -40.73 -16.50
N ASP A 109 24.65 -41.10 -17.76
CA ASP A 109 23.35 -41.25 -18.45
C ASP A 109 22.41 -42.41 -18.04
N GLY A 110 21.09 -42.21 -18.27
CA GLY A 110 20.35 -42.95 -19.31
C GLY A 110 19.54 -44.22 -18.96
N ALA A 111 18.21 -44.20 -19.24
CA ALA A 111 17.44 -45.27 -19.91
C ALA A 111 15.94 -44.93 -20.09
N THR A 112 15.34 -45.35 -21.22
CA THR A 112 13.88 -45.58 -21.40
C THR A 112 13.64 -47.09 -21.59
N PRO A 113 12.41 -47.61 -21.39
CA PRO A 113 11.62 -48.00 -22.59
C PRO A 113 10.07 -47.98 -22.49
N THR A 114 9.44 -47.55 -23.60
CA THR A 114 8.18 -47.99 -24.27
C THR A 114 7.03 -48.77 -23.59
N GLY A 115 5.77 -48.38 -23.91
CA GLY A 115 4.59 -49.26 -24.03
C GLY A 115 3.26 -48.63 -23.53
N SER A 116 2.36 -47.99 -24.29
CA SER A 116 1.55 -48.34 -25.49
C SER A 116 0.06 -48.59 -25.19
N ARG A 117 -0.85 -47.98 -25.99
CA ARG A 117 -2.34 -48.19 -26.09
C ARG A 117 -3.18 -47.63 -24.92
N GLY A 118 -4.38 -47.05 -25.12
CA GLY A 118 -5.14 -46.72 -26.35
C GLY A 118 -6.56 -46.18 -26.03
N SER A 119 -7.38 -45.90 -27.07
CA SER A 119 -8.78 -45.38 -27.03
C SER A 119 -8.92 -43.90 -26.59
N ALA A 120 -9.47 -42.93 -27.31
CA ALA A 120 -10.55 -42.83 -28.32
C ALA A 120 -11.98 -42.63 -27.75
N ALA A 121 -12.58 -41.48 -28.14
CA ALA A 121 -13.99 -41.08 -28.03
C ALA A 121 -14.56 -40.92 -26.59
N GLU A 122 -15.61 -40.14 -26.32
CA GLU A 122 -16.68 -39.68 -27.21
C GLU A 122 -17.29 -38.33 -26.77
N SER A 123 -17.85 -37.58 -27.72
CA SER A 123 -18.53 -36.30 -27.49
C SER A 123 -20.03 -36.49 -27.32
N ALA A 124 -20.61 -35.94 -26.24
CA ALA A 124 -22.05 -35.92 -26.02
C ALA A 124 -22.57 -34.47 -26.01
N ARG A 125 -23.13 -34.03 -27.14
CA ARG A 125 -23.99 -32.84 -27.20
C ARG A 125 -25.38 -33.23 -26.69
N PHE A 126 -25.99 -32.40 -25.85
CA PHE A 126 -27.44 -32.41 -25.70
C PHE A 126 -28.03 -31.02 -25.86
N SER A 127 -28.95 -30.90 -26.81
CA SER A 127 -29.73 -29.69 -27.08
C SER A 127 -31.02 -29.73 -26.28
N GLY A 128 -31.39 -28.62 -25.66
CA GLY A 128 -32.56 -28.50 -24.78
C GLY A 128 -33.18 -27.11 -24.85
N ASN A 129 -33.67 -26.73 -26.03
CA ASN A 129 -34.24 -25.41 -26.29
C ASN A 129 -35.57 -25.20 -25.52
N ARG A 130 -35.68 -24.14 -24.72
CA ARG A 130 -36.98 -23.61 -24.24
C ARG A 130 -36.85 -22.10 -23.98
N GLN A 131 -37.83 -21.33 -24.46
CA GLN A 131 -37.69 -19.90 -24.70
C GLN A 131 -38.89 -19.12 -24.13
N ALA A 132 -38.64 -18.31 -23.09
CA ALA A 132 -39.47 -17.22 -22.53
C ALA A 132 -38.76 -16.75 -21.24
N ALA A 133 -38.71 -15.46 -20.85
CA ALA A 133 -39.11 -14.21 -21.50
C ALA A 133 -38.04 -13.14 -21.19
N ALA A 134 -38.06 -11.99 -21.88
CA ALA A 134 -37.04 -10.96 -21.74
C ALA A 134 -37.34 -9.97 -20.60
N ASP A 135 -36.34 -9.71 -19.77
CA ASP A 135 -36.19 -8.51 -18.93
C ASP A 135 -34.83 -7.88 -19.25
N ASP A 136 -34.80 -6.56 -19.50
CA ASP A 136 -33.60 -5.81 -19.88
C ASP A 136 -32.69 -5.55 -18.66
N HIS A 137 -31.89 -6.54 -18.30
CA HIS A 137 -30.65 -6.34 -17.56
C HIS A 137 -29.48 -6.85 -18.40
N LEU A 138 -28.65 -5.93 -18.89
CA LEU A 138 -27.37 -6.27 -19.52
C LEU A 138 -26.54 -7.09 -18.53
N PRO A 139 -26.22 -8.36 -18.84
CA PRO A 139 -25.46 -9.19 -17.92
C PRO A 139 -24.06 -8.61 -17.77
N ILE A 140 -23.62 -8.42 -16.52
CA ILE A 140 -22.22 -8.15 -16.20
C ILE A 140 -21.42 -9.34 -16.73
N THR A 141 -20.69 -9.12 -17.83
CA THR A 141 -19.97 -10.20 -18.50
C THR A 141 -18.85 -10.69 -17.60
N SER A 142 -18.96 -11.96 -17.20
CA SER A 142 -17.88 -12.76 -16.60
C SER A 142 -16.55 -12.40 -17.26
N ALA A 143 -15.59 -11.98 -16.44
CA ALA A 143 -14.27 -11.56 -16.91
C ALA A 143 -13.63 -12.70 -17.71
N ALA A 144 -13.30 -12.44 -18.97
CA ALA A 144 -12.38 -13.29 -19.72
C ALA A 144 -11.08 -13.42 -18.91
N ALA A 145 -10.48 -14.62 -18.87
CA ALA A 145 -9.31 -14.93 -18.05
C ALA A 145 -8.21 -13.87 -18.22
N GLY A 146 -8.16 -12.94 -17.26
CA GLY A 146 -7.49 -11.65 -17.43
C GLY A 146 -5.98 -11.76 -17.27
N ILE A 147 -5.26 -10.86 -17.94
CA ILE A 147 -3.83 -10.68 -17.68
C ILE A 147 -3.70 -10.11 -16.27
N VAL A 148 -3.03 -10.84 -15.38
CA VAL A 148 -2.77 -10.41 -13.99
C VAL A 148 -1.46 -9.63 -13.95
N ALA A 149 -1.47 -8.45 -13.37
CA ALA A 149 -0.26 -7.66 -13.10
C ALA A 149 0.64 -8.39 -12.10
N ARG A 150 1.96 -8.38 -12.35
CA ARG A 150 2.95 -8.83 -11.36
C ARG A 150 3.00 -7.83 -10.20
N GLU A 151 3.40 -8.27 -9.00
CA GLU A 151 3.80 -7.33 -7.93
C GLU A 151 4.88 -6.38 -8.49
N GLY A 152 4.74 -5.09 -8.20
CA GLY A 152 5.67 -4.06 -8.64
C GLY A 152 5.55 -3.65 -10.12
N ALA A 153 4.66 -4.27 -10.90
CA ALA A 153 4.37 -3.82 -12.26
C ALA A 153 3.79 -2.40 -12.26
N PHE A 154 4.10 -1.62 -13.30
CA PHE A 154 3.56 -0.27 -13.46
C PHE A 154 2.01 -0.30 -13.52
N LYS A 155 1.35 0.55 -12.72
CA LYS A 155 -0.10 0.75 -12.76
C LYS A 155 -0.42 1.89 -13.74
N PRO A 156 -1.08 1.61 -14.89
CA PRO A 156 -1.56 2.67 -15.78
C PRO A 156 -2.46 3.67 -15.06
N LEU A 157 -2.31 4.93 -15.43
CA LEU A 157 -3.11 6.05 -14.93
C LEU A 157 -4.47 6.15 -15.62
N ALA A 158 -4.59 5.50 -16.78
CA ALA A 158 -5.82 5.25 -17.50
C ALA A 158 -5.74 3.88 -18.18
N ARG A 159 -6.89 3.21 -18.34
CA ARG A 159 -7.00 1.90 -19.01
C ARG A 159 -7.88 1.98 -20.23
N THR A 160 -7.58 1.15 -21.23
CA THR A 160 -8.35 1.04 -22.47
C THR A 160 -8.24 -0.37 -23.03
N GLY A 161 -9.34 -0.89 -23.58
CA GLY A 161 -9.33 -2.15 -24.33
C GLY A 161 -8.77 -2.00 -25.76
N ARG A 162 -8.46 -0.78 -26.21
CA ARG A 162 -8.01 -0.52 -27.58
C ARG A 162 -6.51 -0.74 -27.73
N THR A 163 -6.14 -2.00 -27.99
CA THR A 163 -4.76 -2.45 -28.23
C THR A 163 -4.33 -2.41 -29.70
N GLN A 164 -5.20 -1.97 -30.61
CA GLN A 164 -4.93 -1.83 -32.04
C GLN A 164 -5.38 -0.46 -32.55
N LEU A 165 -4.54 0.19 -33.35
CA LEU A 165 -4.79 1.53 -33.90
C LEU A 165 -4.62 1.51 -35.42
N ASP A 166 -5.57 2.09 -36.14
CA ASP A 166 -5.44 2.36 -37.57
C ASP A 166 -4.78 3.74 -37.81
N ARG A 167 -4.62 4.11 -39.07
CA ARG A 167 -4.03 5.40 -39.44
C ARG A 167 -4.87 6.59 -38.95
N ALA A 168 -6.19 6.48 -38.96
CA ALA A 168 -7.08 7.55 -38.51
C ALA A 168 -6.93 7.80 -36.99
N ALA A 169 -6.82 6.74 -36.20
CA ALA A 169 -6.54 6.85 -34.77
C ALA A 169 -5.18 7.50 -34.48
N LEU A 170 -4.14 7.14 -35.23
CA LEU A 170 -2.82 7.78 -35.11
C LEU A 170 -2.86 9.27 -35.48
N GLU A 171 -3.66 9.66 -36.48
CA GLU A 171 -3.86 11.06 -36.86
C GLU A 171 -4.64 11.85 -35.80
N LEU A 172 -5.59 11.23 -35.08
CA LEU A 172 -6.25 11.82 -33.91
C LEU A 172 -5.25 12.03 -32.75
N LEU A 173 -4.37 11.06 -32.47
CA LEU A 173 -3.30 11.24 -31.48
C LEU A 173 -2.33 12.37 -31.85
N ALA A 174 -2.03 12.56 -33.15
CA ALA A 174 -1.19 13.67 -33.62
C ALA A 174 -1.88 15.05 -33.50
N GLN A 175 -3.21 15.07 -33.51
CA GLN A 175 -4.02 16.26 -33.25
C GLN A 175 -4.19 16.56 -31.74
N GLY A 176 -3.91 15.59 -30.87
CA GLY A 176 -4.07 15.67 -29.41
C GLY A 176 -5.38 15.10 -28.88
N ALA A 177 -6.18 14.45 -29.73
CA ALA A 177 -7.48 13.86 -29.39
C ALA A 177 -7.32 12.48 -28.69
N VAL A 178 -6.55 12.44 -27.60
CA VAL A 178 -6.17 11.17 -26.91
C VAL A 178 -7.40 10.40 -26.40
N ALA A 179 -8.39 11.11 -25.84
CA ALA A 179 -9.61 10.51 -25.31
C ALA A 179 -10.58 10.00 -26.41
N GLU A 180 -10.54 10.56 -27.62
CA GLU A 180 -11.30 10.01 -28.76
C GLU A 180 -10.71 8.67 -29.24
N VAL A 181 -9.42 8.45 -29.00
CA VAL A 181 -8.72 7.23 -29.40
C VAL A 181 -8.84 6.15 -28.33
N PHE A 182 -8.48 6.45 -27.09
CA PHE A 182 -8.39 5.46 -26.00
C PHE A 182 -9.61 5.43 -25.06
N GLY A 183 -10.47 6.46 -25.10
CA GLY A 183 -11.67 6.56 -24.27
C GLY A 183 -11.58 7.65 -23.19
N PRO A 184 -12.69 7.89 -22.46
CA PRO A 184 -12.82 9.03 -21.55
C PRO A 184 -11.84 9.00 -20.37
N GLY A 185 -11.36 7.83 -19.94
CA GLY A 185 -10.36 7.71 -18.87
C GLY A 185 -9.02 8.40 -19.19
N HIS A 186 -8.71 8.61 -20.47
CA HIS A 186 -7.51 9.32 -20.94
C HIS A 186 -7.66 10.85 -20.93
N GLN A 187 -8.73 11.36 -20.33
CA GLN A 187 -8.94 12.76 -20.00
C GLN A 187 -9.42 12.87 -18.54
N ARG A 188 -8.80 13.74 -17.75
CA ARG A 188 -9.19 14.01 -16.36
C ARG A 188 -9.69 15.44 -16.21
N HIS A 189 -10.60 15.66 -15.27
CA HIS A 189 -11.02 17.01 -14.89
C HIS A 189 -9.78 17.83 -14.45
N GLY A 190 -9.76 19.13 -14.79
CA GLY A 190 -8.68 20.06 -14.44
C GLY A 190 -7.31 19.83 -15.11
N VAL A 191 -7.12 18.74 -15.88
CA VAL A 191 -5.87 18.48 -16.62
C VAL A 191 -6.03 18.94 -18.07
N GLU A 192 -5.21 19.92 -18.49
CA GLU A 192 -5.13 20.34 -19.89
C GLU A 192 -4.36 19.29 -20.71
N VAL A 193 -5.01 18.73 -21.73
CA VAL A 193 -4.39 17.74 -22.64
C VAL A 193 -3.81 18.48 -23.86
N ALA A 194 -2.57 18.95 -23.74
CA ALA A 194 -1.82 19.58 -24.85
C ALA A 194 -0.93 18.59 -25.64
N VAL A 195 -0.79 17.36 -25.13
CA VAL A 195 0.10 16.32 -25.65
C VAL A 195 -0.29 15.87 -27.06
N ARG A 196 0.71 15.58 -27.92
CA ARG A 196 0.50 15.14 -29.30
C ARG A 196 1.53 14.08 -29.67
N LEU A 197 1.09 13.05 -30.39
CA LEU A 197 1.97 12.10 -31.08
C LEU A 197 2.76 12.82 -32.19
N ALA A 198 4.03 12.46 -32.37
CA ALA A 198 4.92 13.01 -33.41
C ALA A 198 5.06 14.54 -33.36
N ALA A 199 4.98 15.16 -32.17
CA ALA A 199 5.08 16.61 -32.02
C ALA A 199 6.42 17.15 -32.60
N GLY A 200 6.33 17.96 -33.66
CA GLY A 200 7.48 18.54 -34.36
C GLY A 200 8.08 17.68 -35.48
N GLU A 201 7.54 16.48 -35.75
CA GLU A 201 8.01 15.57 -36.80
C GLU A 201 6.84 15.05 -37.67
N PRO A 202 7.09 14.51 -38.88
CA PRO A 202 6.05 13.82 -39.65
C PRO A 202 5.56 12.54 -38.95
N LEU A 203 4.25 12.30 -38.94
CA LEU A 203 3.67 11.04 -38.45
C LEU A 203 3.99 9.90 -39.44
N VAL A 204 4.98 9.06 -39.11
CA VAL A 204 5.45 7.94 -39.95
C VAL A 204 4.76 6.62 -39.63
N LEU A 205 4.13 6.49 -38.46
CA LEU A 205 3.34 5.29 -38.15
C LEU A 205 2.08 5.19 -39.02
N THR A 206 1.83 4.00 -39.56
CA THR A 206 0.67 3.70 -40.43
C THR A 206 -0.35 2.77 -39.77
N GLY A 207 0.00 2.15 -38.64
CA GLY A 207 -0.92 1.43 -37.76
C GLY A 207 -0.18 0.72 -36.62
N ILE A 208 -0.91 0.42 -35.54
CA ILE A 208 -0.45 -0.42 -34.42
C ILE A 208 -1.19 -1.75 -34.48
N GLU A 209 -0.43 -2.85 -34.56
CA GLU A 209 -0.92 -4.23 -34.68
C GLU A 209 -1.20 -4.87 -33.31
N SER A 210 -0.40 -4.53 -32.29
CA SER A 210 -0.70 -4.83 -30.90
C SER A 210 -0.06 -3.82 -29.95
N ILE A 211 -0.72 -3.61 -28.80
CA ILE A 211 -0.18 -3.01 -27.58
C ILE A 211 -0.46 -4.00 -26.46
N GLU A 212 0.56 -4.39 -25.71
CA GLU A 212 0.46 -5.32 -24.58
C GLU A 212 1.09 -4.66 -23.37
N LEU A 213 0.30 -4.38 -22.33
CA LEU A 213 0.76 -3.65 -21.14
C LEU A 213 1.84 -4.41 -20.34
N TYR A 214 1.73 -5.74 -20.31
CA TYR A 214 2.65 -6.64 -19.61
C TYR A 214 3.27 -7.67 -20.57
N GLY A 215 3.37 -7.30 -21.86
CA GLY A 215 3.84 -8.17 -22.95
C GLY A 215 5.31 -8.01 -23.29
N GLY A 216 5.78 -8.88 -24.18
CA GLY A 216 7.21 -9.03 -24.49
C GLY A 216 8.01 -9.60 -23.31
N THR A 217 9.34 -9.50 -23.37
CA THR A 217 10.24 -9.91 -22.29
C THR A 217 10.49 -8.79 -21.26
N GLY A 218 9.58 -7.82 -21.16
CA GLY A 218 9.76 -6.58 -20.40
C GLY A 218 8.45 -6.07 -19.77
N ASP A 219 8.36 -4.76 -19.58
CA ASP A 219 7.22 -4.10 -18.93
C ASP A 219 6.25 -3.46 -19.94
N GLY A 220 6.10 -4.12 -21.09
CA GLY A 220 5.22 -3.69 -22.17
C GLY A 220 5.77 -4.00 -23.57
N ARG A 221 4.87 -4.08 -24.55
CA ARG A 221 5.21 -4.33 -25.95
C ARG A 221 4.28 -3.57 -26.89
N VAL A 222 4.84 -3.06 -28.00
CA VAL A 222 4.10 -2.46 -29.12
C VAL A 222 4.61 -3.03 -30.44
N VAL A 223 3.72 -3.41 -31.34
CA VAL A 223 4.06 -3.77 -32.73
C VAL A 223 3.40 -2.77 -33.66
N ALA A 224 4.19 -2.08 -34.49
CA ALA A 224 3.72 -0.98 -35.32
C ALA A 224 4.26 -1.03 -36.75
N ARG A 225 3.39 -0.72 -37.73
CA ARG A 225 3.79 -0.52 -39.13
C ARG A 225 4.16 0.94 -39.37
N TYR A 226 5.16 1.18 -40.20
CA TYR A 226 5.63 2.53 -40.52
C TYR A 226 5.94 2.73 -42.01
N ASP A 227 5.90 3.99 -42.43
CA ASP A 227 6.34 4.52 -43.71
C ASP A 227 7.05 5.87 -43.44
N GLY A 228 8.38 5.87 -43.54
CA GLY A 228 9.28 6.94 -43.12
C GLY A 228 10.56 6.42 -42.45
N ALA A 229 11.22 7.26 -41.65
CA ALA A 229 12.48 6.89 -41.00
C ALA A 229 12.25 5.89 -39.85
N PRO A 230 12.98 4.74 -39.79
CA PRO A 230 12.79 3.74 -38.73
C PRO A 230 13.04 4.28 -37.32
N GLY A 231 13.97 5.23 -37.17
CA GLY A 231 14.20 5.92 -35.90
C GLY A 231 13.01 6.75 -35.40
N ALA A 232 12.32 7.44 -36.31
CA ALA A 232 11.09 8.17 -35.99
C ALA A 232 9.95 7.20 -35.65
N ALA A 233 9.87 6.05 -36.33
CA ALA A 233 8.89 5.01 -36.01
C ALA A 233 9.09 4.44 -34.59
N ALA A 234 10.34 4.15 -34.19
CA ALA A 234 10.66 3.69 -32.84
C ALA A 234 10.26 4.72 -31.76
N ARG A 235 10.55 6.01 -31.98
CA ARG A 235 10.13 7.08 -31.07
C ARG A 235 8.61 7.21 -30.99
N GLN A 236 7.92 7.25 -32.13
CA GLN A 236 6.46 7.38 -32.17
C GLN A 236 5.76 6.16 -31.54
N ALA A 237 6.34 4.96 -31.61
CA ALA A 237 5.82 3.78 -30.91
C ALA A 237 5.93 3.91 -29.38
N ALA A 238 7.05 4.47 -28.87
CA ALA A 238 7.19 4.79 -27.44
C ALA A 238 6.24 5.91 -27.00
N GLU A 239 6.04 6.94 -27.84
CA GLU A 239 5.05 8.01 -27.61
C GLU A 239 3.63 7.43 -27.51
N VAL A 240 3.23 6.50 -28.39
CA VAL A 240 1.94 5.79 -28.30
C VAL A 240 1.81 5.01 -26.99
N PHE A 241 2.87 4.33 -26.51
CA PHE A 241 2.81 3.58 -25.24
C PHE A 241 2.67 4.51 -24.01
N ALA A 242 3.33 5.66 -24.01
CA ALA A 242 3.20 6.67 -22.96
C ALA A 242 1.77 7.26 -22.90
N LEU A 243 1.14 7.48 -24.07
CA LEU A 243 -0.27 7.89 -24.16
C LEU A 243 -1.23 6.78 -23.74
N PHE A 244 -0.99 5.54 -24.18
CA PHE A 244 -1.81 4.37 -23.83
C PHE A 244 -1.87 4.13 -22.32
N THR A 245 -0.74 4.28 -21.62
CA THR A 245 -0.64 4.17 -20.15
C THR A 245 -1.17 5.39 -19.37
N GLY A 246 -1.51 6.47 -20.07
CA GLY A 246 -2.08 7.69 -19.49
C GLY A 246 -1.08 8.63 -18.83
N MET A 247 0.23 8.51 -19.09
CA MET A 247 1.27 9.29 -18.38
C MET A 247 1.13 10.81 -18.50
N HIS A 248 0.51 11.31 -19.58
CA HIS A 248 0.21 12.73 -19.77
C HIS A 248 -0.72 13.31 -18.69
N LEU A 249 -1.47 12.46 -17.98
CA LEU A 249 -2.42 12.86 -16.94
C LEU A 249 -1.76 13.33 -15.63
N CYS A 250 -0.46 13.08 -15.46
CA CYS A 250 0.29 13.57 -14.30
C CYS A 250 0.60 15.07 -14.36
N LEU A 251 0.74 15.64 -15.55
CA LEU A 251 1.30 16.98 -15.79
C LEU A 251 0.40 17.73 -16.78
N SER A 252 -0.33 18.74 -16.30
CA SER A 252 -1.23 19.57 -17.10
C SER A 252 -0.46 20.36 -18.15
N GLY A 253 -0.98 20.40 -19.38
CA GLY A 253 -0.33 21.04 -20.53
C GLY A 253 0.91 20.30 -21.04
N SER A 254 1.14 19.06 -20.60
CA SER A 254 2.38 18.34 -20.91
C SER A 254 2.58 17.98 -22.38
N THR A 255 3.85 17.77 -22.74
CA THR A 255 4.30 17.37 -24.07
C THR A 255 5.18 16.13 -23.99
N LEU A 256 5.33 15.40 -25.10
CA LEU A 256 6.27 14.28 -25.21
C LEU A 256 7.58 14.78 -25.80
N SER A 257 8.69 14.38 -25.17
CA SER A 257 10.04 14.73 -25.58
C SER A 257 10.91 13.47 -25.62
N GLY A 258 11.82 13.38 -26.59
CA GLY A 258 12.70 12.24 -26.77
C GLY A 258 13.66 12.45 -27.93
N ALA A 259 14.85 11.87 -27.85
CA ALA A 259 15.79 11.90 -28.96
C ALA A 259 15.36 10.86 -30.02
N THR A 260 15.25 11.28 -31.27
CA THR A 260 14.96 10.38 -32.39
C THR A 260 16.24 9.61 -32.76
N PRO A 261 16.31 8.28 -32.55
CA PRO A 261 17.54 7.51 -32.77
C PRO A 261 17.93 7.46 -34.24
N ALA A 262 19.23 7.56 -34.54
CA ALA A 262 19.75 7.48 -35.90
C ALA A 262 19.79 6.01 -36.37
N VAL A 263 18.80 5.60 -37.17
CA VAL A 263 18.69 4.25 -37.75
C VAL A 263 18.72 4.32 -39.26
N SER A 264 19.65 3.58 -39.88
CA SER A 264 19.69 3.34 -41.32
C SER A 264 19.03 2.00 -41.61
N GLY A 265 18.03 1.98 -42.50
CA GLY A 265 17.21 0.79 -42.76
C GLY A 265 16.19 1.00 -43.87
N ALA A 266 15.27 0.04 -44.00
CA ALA A 266 14.11 0.18 -44.87
C ALA A 266 13.24 1.37 -44.42
N THR A 267 12.73 2.16 -45.38
CA THR A 267 11.82 3.27 -45.08
C THR A 267 10.36 2.81 -44.93
N GLN A 268 10.10 1.51 -45.00
CA GLN A 268 8.77 0.94 -44.80
C GLN A 268 8.94 -0.44 -44.16
N GLY A 269 8.15 -0.74 -43.14
CA GLY A 269 8.21 -2.04 -42.46
C GLY A 269 7.44 -2.08 -41.17
N THR A 270 7.83 -3.02 -40.30
CA THR A 270 7.31 -3.18 -38.94
C THR A 270 8.43 -2.94 -37.94
N VAL A 271 8.14 -2.16 -36.90
CA VAL A 271 8.94 -1.99 -35.69
C VAL A 271 8.25 -2.72 -34.54
N GLU A 272 9.02 -3.51 -33.80
CA GLU A 272 8.62 -4.09 -32.53
C GLU A 272 9.36 -3.35 -31.42
N LEU A 273 8.62 -2.89 -30.42
CA LEU A 273 9.14 -2.15 -29.29
C LEU A 273 8.85 -2.95 -28.01
N VAL A 274 9.90 -3.27 -27.26
CA VAL A 274 9.81 -3.91 -25.94
C VAL A 274 10.24 -2.91 -24.88
N VAL A 275 9.33 -2.55 -23.99
CA VAL A 275 9.55 -1.60 -22.91
C VAL A 275 10.47 -2.24 -21.87
N THR A 276 11.61 -1.59 -21.62
CA THR A 276 12.65 -2.07 -20.71
C THR A 276 12.53 -1.46 -19.32
N SER A 277 11.94 -0.26 -19.22
CA SER A 277 11.48 0.34 -17.97
C SER A 277 10.52 1.48 -18.25
N LEU A 278 9.61 1.73 -17.31
CA LEU A 278 8.71 2.89 -17.31
C LEU A 278 8.44 3.32 -15.87
N ASP A 279 8.28 4.63 -15.66
CA ASP A 279 8.15 5.19 -14.32
C ASP A 279 7.52 6.60 -14.35
N LEU A 280 7.16 7.14 -13.19
CA LEU A 280 6.80 8.55 -12.95
C LEU A 280 7.96 9.39 -12.40
N VAL A 281 9.01 8.76 -11.84
CA VAL A 281 10.18 9.45 -11.23
C VAL A 281 11.42 9.30 -12.13
N PRO A 282 12.21 10.36 -12.40
CA PRO A 282 12.08 11.75 -11.91
C PRO A 282 11.07 12.61 -12.70
N ARG A 283 10.62 12.11 -13.83
CA ARG A 283 9.48 12.58 -14.65
C ARG A 283 8.85 11.35 -15.30
N PRO A 284 7.58 11.38 -15.72
CA PRO A 284 6.98 10.24 -16.39
C PRO A 284 7.72 9.88 -17.68
N TYR A 285 8.16 8.63 -17.82
CA TYR A 285 8.94 8.20 -18.97
C TYR A 285 8.65 6.75 -19.37
N VAL A 286 8.91 6.45 -20.65
CA VAL A 286 8.99 5.11 -21.23
C VAL A 286 10.37 4.95 -21.87
N ALA A 287 11.13 3.95 -21.43
CA ALA A 287 12.38 3.53 -22.06
C ALA A 287 12.21 2.12 -22.64
N ALA A 288 12.69 1.92 -23.86
CA ALA A 288 12.44 0.69 -24.61
C ALA A 288 13.56 0.33 -25.58
N THR A 289 13.58 -0.94 -25.98
CA THR A 289 14.37 -1.41 -27.13
C THR A 289 13.45 -1.60 -28.33
N ALA A 290 13.78 -0.98 -29.46
CA ALA A 290 13.08 -1.15 -30.72
C ALA A 290 13.89 -2.05 -31.67
N SER A 291 13.26 -3.08 -32.24
CA SER A 291 13.78 -3.98 -33.27
C SER A 291 12.97 -3.83 -34.57
N PHE A 292 13.58 -4.18 -35.71
CA PHE A 292 12.99 -3.98 -37.02
C PHE A 292 13.06 -5.27 -37.85
N ALA A 293 12.00 -5.53 -38.62
CA ALA A 293 11.89 -6.76 -39.42
C ALA A 293 12.91 -6.86 -40.59
N GLY A 294 13.56 -5.76 -40.98
CA GLY A 294 14.56 -5.72 -42.05
C GLY A 294 15.96 -6.20 -41.64
N GLY A 295 16.16 -6.55 -40.35
CA GLY A 295 17.46 -6.95 -39.81
C GLY A 295 18.35 -5.76 -39.41
N GLU A 296 17.79 -4.56 -39.32
CA GLU A 296 18.47 -3.40 -38.75
C GLU A 296 18.87 -3.65 -37.28
N PRO A 297 19.96 -3.04 -36.79
CA PRO A 297 20.32 -3.09 -35.38
C PRO A 297 19.18 -2.59 -34.48
N SER A 298 18.93 -3.29 -33.38
CA SER A 298 18.02 -2.79 -32.37
C SER A 298 18.55 -1.52 -31.71
N VAL A 299 17.66 -0.57 -31.41
CA VAL A 299 18.03 0.71 -30.80
C VAL A 299 17.28 0.96 -29.51
N ALA A 300 17.98 1.57 -28.56
CA ALA A 300 17.34 2.14 -27.38
C ALA A 300 16.58 3.42 -27.78
N VAL A 301 15.37 3.57 -27.23
CA VAL A 301 14.54 4.76 -27.39
C VAL A 301 13.94 5.14 -26.04
N GLN A 302 13.87 6.43 -25.76
CA GLN A 302 13.25 6.95 -24.55
C GLN A 302 12.38 8.16 -24.88
N VAL A 303 11.20 8.18 -24.28
CA VAL A 303 10.24 9.29 -24.33
C VAL A 303 9.92 9.70 -22.89
N THR A 304 9.95 11.00 -22.63
CA THR A 304 9.64 11.63 -21.34
C THR A 304 8.48 12.61 -21.52
N VAL A 305 7.47 12.50 -20.64
CA VAL A 305 6.42 13.50 -20.47
C VAL A 305 7.02 14.70 -19.73
N ALA A 306 7.00 15.86 -20.36
CA ALA A 306 7.54 17.10 -19.81
C ALA A 306 6.42 18.11 -19.56
N GLU A 307 6.45 18.77 -18.41
CA GLU A 307 5.63 19.94 -18.10
C GLU A 307 5.92 21.12 -19.05
N PRO A 308 4.99 22.09 -19.21
CA PRO A 308 5.27 23.34 -19.92
C PRO A 308 6.50 24.06 -19.35
N ALA A 309 7.27 24.72 -20.21
CA ALA A 309 8.47 25.44 -19.77
C ALA A 309 8.13 26.53 -18.74
N GLY A 310 8.65 26.38 -17.52
CA GLY A 310 8.39 27.28 -16.40
C GLY A 310 7.15 26.94 -15.55
N ALA A 311 6.43 25.86 -15.86
CA ALA A 311 5.40 25.33 -14.98
C ALA A 311 6.00 24.72 -13.72
N GLY A 312 5.28 24.85 -12.61
CA GLY A 312 5.61 24.16 -11.35
C GLY A 312 5.05 22.75 -11.34
N VAL A 313 5.73 21.82 -10.66
CA VAL A 313 5.30 20.42 -10.49
C VAL A 313 5.08 20.05 -9.03
N GLY A 314 5.00 21.04 -8.13
CA GLY A 314 4.68 20.82 -6.73
C GLY A 314 3.17 20.73 -6.46
N PRO A 315 2.78 20.62 -5.17
CA PRO A 315 1.38 20.47 -4.76
C PRO A 315 0.48 21.57 -5.34
N GLY A 316 -0.63 21.17 -5.97
CA GLY A 316 -1.58 22.06 -6.65
C GLY A 316 -1.08 22.69 -7.96
N GLN A 317 0.16 22.44 -8.38
CA GLN A 317 0.75 23.04 -9.59
C GLN A 317 0.72 22.10 -10.80
N ALA A 318 1.00 20.80 -10.58
CA ALA A 318 1.07 19.84 -11.68
C ALA A 318 -0.30 19.56 -12.35
N ALA A 319 -1.40 19.66 -11.60
CA ALA A 319 -2.77 19.47 -12.09
C ALA A 319 -3.73 20.38 -11.30
N PRO A 320 -4.24 21.50 -11.86
CA PRO A 320 -4.97 22.53 -11.12
C PRO A 320 -6.20 22.11 -10.29
N SER A 321 -6.77 20.93 -10.49
CA SER A 321 -7.92 20.41 -9.70
C SER A 321 -7.55 19.35 -8.68
N LEU A 322 -6.26 19.09 -8.46
CA LEU A 322 -5.76 18.10 -7.50
C LEU A 322 -4.66 18.76 -6.66
N LEU A 323 -4.68 18.53 -5.35
CA LEU A 323 -3.55 18.90 -4.51
C LEU A 323 -2.34 18.03 -4.82
N LEU A 324 -2.51 16.71 -4.87
CA LEU A 324 -1.48 15.73 -5.19
C LEU A 324 -2.04 14.66 -6.15
N ASN A 325 -1.18 14.06 -6.95
CA ASN A 325 -1.53 12.98 -7.89
C ASN A 325 -0.45 11.89 -7.91
N GLU A 326 -0.56 10.92 -8.82
CA GLU A 326 0.25 9.70 -8.83
C GLU A 326 1.75 10.00 -8.98
N PHE A 327 2.10 11.07 -9.70
CA PHE A 327 3.46 11.58 -9.80
C PHE A 327 3.99 12.03 -8.44
N HIS A 328 3.21 12.81 -7.68
CA HIS A 328 3.56 13.21 -6.31
C HIS A 328 3.63 12.01 -5.35
N MET A 329 2.69 11.05 -5.45
CA MET A 329 2.69 9.85 -4.61
C MET A 329 3.96 9.02 -4.83
N THR A 330 4.37 8.85 -6.09
CA THR A 330 5.61 8.14 -6.44
C THR A 330 6.86 8.90 -5.99
N HIS A 331 6.86 10.23 -6.12
CA HIS A 331 7.90 11.09 -5.57
C HIS A 331 8.01 11.00 -4.04
N LEU A 332 6.89 10.94 -3.32
CA LEU A 332 6.87 10.77 -1.87
C LEU A 332 7.42 9.40 -1.46
N ALA A 333 7.00 8.35 -2.16
CA ALA A 333 7.39 6.98 -1.87
C ALA A 333 8.90 6.73 -2.00
N ARG A 334 9.56 7.26 -3.04
CA ARG A 334 11.01 7.03 -3.28
C ARG A 334 11.77 8.10 -4.06
N GLY A 335 11.10 9.15 -4.51
CA GLY A 335 11.72 10.27 -5.21
C GLY A 335 12.00 11.47 -4.30
N ASP A 336 12.00 12.65 -4.93
CA ASP A 336 12.17 13.93 -4.27
C ASP A 336 10.91 14.37 -3.52
N GLN A 337 11.02 14.53 -2.20
CA GLN A 337 9.96 15.00 -1.31
C GLN A 337 9.68 16.50 -1.48
N ALA A 338 10.61 17.30 -2.02
CA ALA A 338 10.33 18.70 -2.34
C ALA A 338 9.30 18.84 -3.46
N ILE A 339 9.30 17.90 -4.43
CA ILE A 339 8.29 17.81 -5.48
C ILE A 339 6.97 17.32 -4.89
N ALA A 340 6.98 16.22 -4.13
CA ALA A 340 5.75 15.65 -3.58
C ALA A 340 5.05 16.53 -2.53
N MET A 341 5.83 17.23 -1.70
CA MET A 341 5.35 17.87 -0.48
C MET A 341 5.71 19.35 -0.40
N GLY A 342 6.39 19.94 -1.37
CA GLY A 342 6.81 21.35 -1.34
C GLY A 342 8.20 21.56 -0.70
N PRO A 343 8.82 22.72 -0.95
CA PRO A 343 10.26 22.96 -0.72
C PRO A 343 10.70 22.85 0.74
N GLU A 344 9.81 23.02 1.71
CA GLU A 344 10.12 22.86 3.14
C GLU A 344 10.41 21.39 3.54
N PHE A 345 10.03 20.41 2.71
CA PHE A 345 10.37 19.00 2.90
C PHE A 345 11.66 18.56 2.18
N ALA A 346 12.39 19.50 1.54
CA ALA A 346 13.58 19.18 0.76
C ALA A 346 14.72 18.56 1.58
N GLU A 347 14.81 18.84 2.89
CA GLU A 347 15.84 18.25 3.78
C GLU A 347 15.72 16.73 3.94
N TYR A 348 14.56 16.16 3.63
CA TYR A 348 14.28 14.72 3.75
C TYR A 348 14.62 13.94 2.46
N THR A 349 14.82 14.62 1.33
CA THR A 349 15.12 13.97 0.05
C THR A 349 16.47 13.25 0.08
N GLY A 350 16.45 11.95 -0.25
CA GLY A 350 17.66 11.11 -0.29
C GLY A 350 18.13 10.59 1.08
N VAL A 351 17.45 10.89 2.18
CA VAL A 351 17.73 10.36 3.52
C VAL A 351 16.56 9.51 4.05
N ARG A 352 16.79 8.75 5.13
CA ARG A 352 15.73 8.04 5.85
C ARG A 352 14.74 9.05 6.39
N ALA A 353 13.48 8.99 5.99
CA ALA A 353 12.42 9.88 6.42
C ALA A 353 11.06 9.18 6.32
N THR A 354 10.01 9.82 6.86
CA THR A 354 8.62 9.38 6.62
C THR A 354 8.32 9.42 5.12
N ARG A 355 7.87 8.30 4.55
CA ARG A 355 7.52 8.12 3.14
C ARG A 355 6.26 7.28 3.04
N LEU A 356 5.62 7.25 1.88
CA LEU A 356 4.62 6.23 1.56
C LEU A 356 5.31 4.92 1.14
N PRO A 357 4.60 3.77 1.18
CA PRO A 357 5.01 2.57 0.47
C PRO A 357 5.10 2.80 -1.05
N THR A 358 5.77 1.90 -1.78
CA THR A 358 5.98 1.97 -3.23
C THR A 358 5.58 0.67 -3.93
N GLY A 359 5.60 0.66 -5.27
CA GLY A 359 5.28 -0.51 -6.10
C GLY A 359 3.90 -1.09 -5.79
N GLY A 360 3.80 -2.40 -5.59
CA GLY A 360 2.54 -3.09 -5.32
C GLY A 360 1.85 -2.73 -4.00
N LEU A 361 2.49 -1.94 -3.12
CA LEU A 361 1.91 -1.41 -1.89
C LEU A 361 1.56 0.09 -1.94
N LEU A 362 1.80 0.81 -3.05
CA LEU A 362 1.31 2.20 -3.16
C LEU A 362 -0.20 2.19 -3.44
N LEU A 363 -1.00 2.43 -2.40
CA LEU A 363 -2.44 2.17 -2.38
C LEU A 363 -3.28 3.44 -2.14
N VAL A 364 -2.69 4.60 -2.48
CA VAL A 364 -3.32 5.92 -2.63
C VAL A 364 -2.74 6.58 -3.87
N ASP A 365 -3.60 7.12 -4.74
CA ASP A 365 -3.20 7.69 -6.03
C ASP A 365 -3.23 9.22 -6.04
N ARG A 366 -4.29 9.81 -5.47
CA ARG A 366 -4.57 11.24 -5.60
C ARG A 366 -5.10 11.83 -4.31
N VAL A 367 -4.85 13.13 -4.13
CA VAL A 367 -5.45 13.97 -3.11
C VAL A 367 -6.17 15.10 -3.85
N ARG A 368 -7.49 15.13 -3.74
CA ARG A 368 -8.30 16.17 -4.38
C ARG A 368 -8.16 17.50 -3.63
N ASP A 369 -8.37 17.46 -2.32
CA ASP A 369 -8.38 18.61 -1.44
C ASP A 369 -7.78 18.31 -0.05
N PHE A 370 -7.37 19.40 0.61
CA PHE A 370 -6.94 19.47 1.99
C PHE A 370 -7.60 20.71 2.60
N ASP A 371 -8.44 20.53 3.61
CA ASP A 371 -8.89 21.63 4.47
C ASP A 371 -8.06 21.63 5.74
N GLY A 372 -7.17 22.63 5.86
CA GLY A 372 -6.21 22.74 6.93
C GLY A 372 -5.06 23.69 6.59
N ALA A 373 -4.14 23.87 7.53
CA ALA A 373 -2.95 24.70 7.34
C ALA A 373 -1.70 24.00 7.87
N ARG A 374 -0.58 24.16 7.15
CA ARG A 374 0.71 23.59 7.57
C ARG A 374 1.18 24.21 8.88
N GLY A 375 1.65 23.37 9.80
CA GLY A 375 1.97 23.75 11.17
C GLY A 375 0.76 23.89 12.11
N THR A 376 -0.48 23.88 11.59
CA THR A 376 -1.70 23.80 12.40
C THR A 376 -2.12 22.33 12.53
N LEU A 377 -1.79 21.73 13.67
CA LEU A 377 -1.96 20.29 13.90
C LEU A 377 -3.24 19.95 14.71
N ASP A 378 -4.11 20.93 14.93
CA ASP A 378 -5.30 20.78 15.78
C ASP A 378 -6.50 20.19 15.03
N ALA A 379 -6.63 20.50 13.73
CA ALA A 379 -7.68 19.98 12.85
C ALA A 379 -7.20 20.01 11.39
N ALA A 380 -7.62 19.01 10.62
CA ALA A 380 -7.41 18.88 9.19
C ALA A 380 -8.44 17.90 8.60
N SER A 381 -8.80 18.03 7.33
CA SER A 381 -9.46 16.97 6.56
C SER A 381 -8.85 16.79 5.16
N TYR A 382 -9.01 15.60 4.61
CA TYR A 382 -8.48 15.16 3.32
C TYR A 382 -9.56 14.42 2.54
N THR A 383 -9.57 14.64 1.22
CA THR A 383 -10.27 13.76 0.27
C THR A 383 -9.26 13.11 -0.67
N THR A 384 -9.16 11.78 -0.64
CA THR A 384 -8.22 10.99 -1.45
C THR A 384 -8.91 10.00 -2.37
N GLU A 385 -8.19 9.56 -3.39
CA GLU A 385 -8.64 8.52 -4.31
C GLU A 385 -7.60 7.40 -4.44
N TYR A 386 -8.08 6.18 -4.62
CA TYR A 386 -7.31 5.04 -5.10
C TYR A 386 -8.11 4.31 -6.18
N ASP A 387 -7.53 4.18 -7.38
CA ASP A 387 -8.08 3.31 -8.41
C ASP A 387 -7.65 1.87 -8.10
N SER A 388 -8.62 0.94 -8.08
CA SER A 388 -8.43 -0.50 -7.82
C SER A 388 -8.68 -1.33 -9.10
N PRO A 389 -7.66 -1.51 -9.96
CA PRO A 389 -7.80 -2.28 -11.20
C PRO A 389 -8.15 -3.74 -10.98
N ALA A 390 -8.99 -4.30 -11.85
CA ALA A 390 -9.31 -5.72 -11.89
C ALA A 390 -8.07 -6.63 -12.13
N ASP A 391 -7.04 -6.10 -12.80
CA ASP A 391 -5.76 -6.79 -13.07
C ASP A 391 -4.77 -6.75 -11.90
N SER A 392 -5.10 -6.09 -10.77
CA SER A 392 -4.17 -5.94 -9.64
C SER A 392 -3.75 -7.28 -9.04
N TRP A 393 -2.44 -7.44 -8.82
CA TRP A 393 -1.80 -8.67 -8.31
C TRP A 393 -2.53 -9.30 -7.11
N TYR A 394 -2.98 -8.48 -6.15
CA TYR A 394 -3.62 -8.92 -4.92
C TYR A 394 -4.97 -9.61 -5.12
N TYR A 395 -5.72 -9.32 -6.20
CA TYR A 395 -6.98 -10.02 -6.52
C TYR A 395 -6.75 -11.46 -6.98
N ALA A 396 -5.57 -11.76 -7.52
CA ALA A 396 -5.21 -13.08 -8.02
C ALA A 396 -4.35 -13.88 -7.04
N ASP A 397 -3.76 -13.21 -6.04
CA ASP A 397 -2.92 -13.81 -5.00
C ASP A 397 -3.71 -14.19 -3.74
N THR A 398 -4.91 -13.66 -3.54
CA THR A 398 -5.72 -13.91 -2.34
C THR A 398 -6.66 -15.12 -2.46
N ALA A 399 -7.03 -15.71 -1.33
CA ALA A 399 -8.12 -16.67 -1.23
C ALA A 399 -9.53 -16.02 -1.16
N ASN A 400 -9.62 -14.69 -1.03
CA ASN A 400 -10.89 -13.95 -0.96
C ASN A 400 -11.56 -13.78 -2.34
N ASP A 401 -12.89 -13.67 -2.37
CA ASP A 401 -13.70 -13.43 -3.58
C ASP A 401 -13.44 -12.04 -4.20
N SER A 402 -13.17 -11.07 -3.32
CA SER A 402 -12.94 -9.65 -3.61
C SER A 402 -11.55 -9.25 -3.07
N MET A 403 -11.35 -7.97 -2.83
CA MET A 403 -10.13 -7.40 -2.29
C MET A 403 -9.74 -8.08 -0.95
N PRO A 404 -8.44 -8.40 -0.71
CA PRO A 404 -7.97 -8.88 0.59
C PRO A 404 -7.93 -7.75 1.63
N HIS A 405 -8.07 -8.08 2.90
CA HIS A 405 -8.33 -7.10 3.96
C HIS A 405 -7.18 -6.11 4.16
N PHE A 406 -5.93 -6.55 3.98
CA PHE A 406 -4.77 -5.68 4.06
C PHE A 406 -4.84 -4.51 3.06
N VAL A 407 -5.53 -4.63 1.92
CA VAL A 407 -5.66 -3.52 0.96
C VAL A 407 -6.69 -2.50 1.43
N TYR A 408 -7.80 -2.92 2.04
CA TYR A 408 -8.73 -1.99 2.74
C TYR A 408 -7.99 -1.20 3.82
N MET A 409 -7.14 -1.90 4.61
CA MET A 409 -6.30 -1.27 5.61
C MET A 409 -5.26 -0.34 4.98
N GLU A 410 -4.47 -0.79 4.01
CA GLU A 410 -3.39 0.03 3.43
C GLU A 410 -3.91 1.27 2.71
N THR A 411 -4.99 1.18 1.92
CA THR A 411 -5.62 2.37 1.35
C THR A 411 -6.08 3.33 2.44
N SER A 412 -6.77 2.86 3.49
CA SER A 412 -7.25 3.75 4.55
C SER A 412 -6.13 4.39 5.38
N LEU A 413 -5.11 3.59 5.70
CA LEU A 413 -3.99 3.95 6.55
C LEU A 413 -3.01 4.89 5.86
N GLN A 414 -2.68 4.65 4.58
CA GLN A 414 -1.79 5.53 3.81
C GLN A 414 -2.40 6.91 3.58
N ALA A 415 -3.72 7.01 3.36
CA ALA A 415 -4.39 8.30 3.18
C ALA A 415 -4.44 9.11 4.50
N ALA A 416 -4.76 8.48 5.62
CA ALA A 416 -4.74 9.14 6.94
C ALA A 416 -3.32 9.57 7.36
N LEU A 417 -2.32 8.72 7.10
CA LEU A 417 -0.89 9.01 7.22
C LEU A 417 -0.52 10.26 6.41
N LEU A 418 -0.89 10.30 5.13
CA LEU A 418 -0.53 11.36 4.20
C LEU A 418 -1.07 12.72 4.67
N MET A 419 -2.33 12.78 5.11
CA MET A 419 -2.90 13.98 5.73
C MET A 419 -2.09 14.44 6.94
N GLY A 420 -1.81 13.52 7.86
CA GLY A 420 -1.03 13.79 9.05
C GLY A 420 0.34 14.38 8.72
N TYR A 421 1.04 13.78 7.76
CA TYR A 421 2.40 14.17 7.38
C TYR A 421 2.41 15.51 6.63
N TYR A 422 1.43 15.74 5.74
CA TYR A 422 1.29 16.98 4.99
C TYR A 422 0.99 18.20 5.87
N ALA A 423 0.31 18.01 7.01
CA ALA A 423 0.13 19.06 8.02
C ALA A 423 1.46 19.51 8.67
N GLY A 424 2.56 18.77 8.46
CA GLY A 424 3.92 19.17 8.83
C GLY A 424 4.37 18.88 10.28
N PRO A 425 3.92 17.81 10.98
CA PRO A 425 4.41 17.51 12.34
C PRO A 425 5.91 17.26 12.39
N THR A 426 6.53 16.78 11.31
CA THR A 426 7.99 16.58 11.23
C THR A 426 8.77 17.89 11.16
N LEU A 427 8.19 18.93 10.54
CA LEU A 427 8.80 20.26 10.39
C LEU A 427 8.96 21.00 11.73
N THR A 428 8.36 20.48 12.81
CA THR A 428 8.53 21.00 14.17
C THR A 428 9.92 20.73 14.75
N GLN A 429 10.69 19.79 14.17
CA GLN A 429 12.04 19.40 14.59
C GLN A 429 12.97 19.29 13.37
N PRO A 430 13.42 20.43 12.79
CA PRO A 430 14.32 20.43 11.63
C PRO A 430 15.62 19.66 11.90
N GLY A 431 16.15 18.99 10.87
CA GLY A 431 17.32 18.12 10.98
C GLY A 431 17.10 16.81 11.74
N VAL A 432 15.89 16.50 12.22
CA VAL A 432 15.55 15.22 12.85
C VAL A 432 14.74 14.35 11.89
N THR A 433 15.25 13.17 11.57
CA THR A 433 14.56 12.17 10.75
C THR A 433 13.59 11.35 11.60
N LEU A 434 12.28 11.54 11.37
CA LEU A 434 11.24 10.80 12.08
C LEU A 434 10.72 9.63 11.23
N SER A 435 10.67 8.46 11.87
CA SER A 435 10.03 7.25 11.34
C SER A 435 8.58 7.19 11.79
N LEU A 436 7.68 6.97 10.85
CA LEU A 436 6.24 6.89 11.12
C LEU A 436 5.81 5.45 11.34
N ARG A 437 4.99 5.21 12.37
CA ARG A 437 4.40 3.92 12.69
C ARG A 437 2.91 4.06 13.00
N ASN A 438 2.11 3.11 12.53
CA ASN A 438 0.76 2.93 13.04
C ASN A 438 0.83 2.36 14.47
N LEU A 439 -0.11 2.73 15.32
CA LEU A 439 -0.15 2.35 16.75
C LEU A 439 -1.40 1.55 17.13
N GLY A 440 -2.36 1.47 16.22
CA GLY A 440 -3.65 0.85 16.43
C GLY A 440 -4.78 1.58 15.73
N GLY A 441 -5.96 0.99 15.80
CA GLY A 441 -7.18 1.55 15.22
C GLY A 441 -8.38 0.61 15.36
N THR A 442 -9.48 1.02 14.76
CA THR A 442 -10.70 0.24 14.58
C THR A 442 -11.12 0.32 13.11
N ALA A 443 -11.81 -0.69 12.61
CA ALA A 443 -12.48 -0.59 11.33
C ALA A 443 -13.67 -1.55 11.20
N THR A 444 -14.52 -1.30 10.21
CA THR A 444 -15.74 -2.07 9.94
C THR A 444 -16.04 -2.01 8.45
N VAL A 445 -16.24 -3.18 7.82
CA VAL A 445 -16.87 -3.28 6.50
C VAL A 445 -18.37 -3.02 6.68
N LEU A 446 -18.93 -2.08 5.94
CA LEU A 446 -20.33 -1.65 6.02
C LEU A 446 -21.23 -2.37 4.99
N ARG A 447 -20.65 -2.80 3.88
CA ARG A 447 -21.34 -3.57 2.82
C ARG A 447 -20.31 -4.28 1.94
N GLN A 448 -20.73 -5.38 1.31
CA GLN A 448 -19.92 -6.07 0.30
C GLN A 448 -19.95 -5.30 -1.02
N VAL A 449 -18.77 -5.12 -1.64
CA VAL A 449 -18.60 -4.45 -2.94
C VAL A 449 -17.55 -5.21 -3.75
N ASP A 450 -17.77 -5.41 -5.04
CA ASP A 450 -16.68 -5.76 -5.96
C ASP A 450 -15.96 -4.47 -6.33
N LEU A 451 -14.73 -4.33 -5.83
CA LEU A 451 -13.92 -3.12 -5.95
C LEU A 451 -13.09 -3.11 -7.25
N ARG A 452 -13.17 -4.17 -8.07
CA ARG A 452 -12.50 -4.26 -9.36
C ARG A 452 -12.96 -3.18 -10.33
N ASP A 453 -11.99 -2.49 -10.91
CA ASP A 453 -12.13 -1.33 -11.80
C ASP A 453 -12.96 -0.18 -11.18
N ARG A 454 -12.95 -0.06 -9.85
CA ARG A 454 -13.56 1.06 -9.11
C ARG A 454 -12.51 2.07 -8.64
N THR A 455 -12.90 3.33 -8.60
CA THR A 455 -12.20 4.36 -7.82
C THR A 455 -12.80 4.40 -6.43
N ILE A 456 -11.97 4.10 -5.43
CA ILE A 456 -12.28 4.22 -4.02
C ILE A 456 -11.98 5.66 -3.61
N GLU A 457 -13.01 6.39 -3.19
CA GLU A 457 -12.88 7.72 -2.59
C GLU A 457 -12.82 7.58 -1.08
N GLN A 458 -11.94 8.34 -0.42
CA GLN A 458 -11.84 8.37 1.04
C GLN A 458 -11.89 9.80 1.56
N SER A 459 -12.80 10.04 2.50
CA SER A 459 -12.77 11.22 3.36
C SER A 459 -12.13 10.86 4.69
N SER A 460 -11.24 11.70 5.21
CA SER A 460 -10.58 11.53 6.51
C SER A 460 -10.50 12.83 7.30
N ARG A 461 -10.56 12.78 8.63
CA ARG A 461 -10.39 13.95 9.49
C ARG A 461 -9.39 13.69 10.62
N MET A 462 -8.56 14.68 10.92
CA MET A 462 -7.68 14.66 12.09
C MET A 462 -8.48 15.01 13.35
N LEU A 463 -8.61 14.03 14.25
CA LEU A 463 -9.36 14.14 15.49
C LEU A 463 -8.53 14.72 16.64
N SER A 464 -7.22 14.46 16.68
CA SER A 464 -6.31 15.13 17.61
C SER A 464 -4.84 14.93 17.24
N THR A 465 -4.00 15.88 17.65
CA THR A 465 -2.54 15.71 17.77
C THR A 465 -2.11 15.74 19.23
N THR A 466 -1.07 14.99 19.58
CA THR A 466 -0.36 15.06 20.87
C THR A 466 1.13 15.15 20.59
N ILE A 467 1.77 16.26 20.99
CA ILE A 467 3.23 16.39 20.92
C ILE A 467 3.86 15.84 22.20
N LEU A 468 4.91 15.04 22.05
CA LEU A 468 5.71 14.44 23.11
C LEU A 468 7.20 14.70 22.83
N PRO A 469 8.09 14.67 23.83
CA PRO A 469 9.53 14.63 23.58
C PRO A 469 9.92 13.53 22.58
N GLY A 470 10.59 13.91 21.50
CA GLY A 470 11.04 13.00 20.43
C GLY A 470 9.94 12.31 19.61
N SER A 471 8.66 12.67 19.79
CA SER A 471 7.57 12.06 19.02
C SER A 471 6.29 12.90 18.94
N SER A 472 5.45 12.63 17.95
CA SER A 472 4.10 13.20 17.89
C SER A 472 3.11 12.11 17.54
N LEU A 473 1.91 12.16 18.12
CA LEU A 473 0.84 11.19 17.93
C LEU A 473 -0.35 11.88 17.28
N GLN A 474 -0.90 11.30 16.22
CA GLN A 474 -2.07 11.84 15.52
C GLN A 474 -3.15 10.76 15.43
N THR A 475 -4.40 11.16 15.64
CA THR A 475 -5.59 10.29 15.56
C THR A 475 -6.51 10.79 14.48
N PHE A 476 -7.11 9.86 13.74
CA PHE A 476 -7.91 10.12 12.56
C PHE A 476 -9.19 9.29 12.55
N ASP A 477 -10.28 9.83 11.99
CA ASP A 477 -11.34 9.01 11.41
C ASP A 477 -11.22 8.98 9.89
N TYR A 478 -11.81 7.96 9.28
CA TYR A 478 -11.90 7.82 7.83
C TYR A 478 -13.15 7.05 7.40
N THR A 479 -13.63 7.33 6.20
CA THR A 479 -14.67 6.56 5.51
C THR A 479 -14.31 6.42 4.04
N LEU A 480 -14.30 5.18 3.55
CA LEU A 480 -14.10 4.81 2.16
C LEU A 480 -15.46 4.56 1.50
N SER A 481 -15.63 5.08 0.30
CA SER A 481 -16.85 5.06 -0.50
C SER A 481 -16.54 4.67 -1.95
N VAL A 482 -17.52 4.06 -2.62
CA VAL A 482 -17.56 3.87 -4.08
C VAL A 482 -18.93 4.32 -4.56
N ASP A 483 -18.97 5.04 -5.68
CA ASP A 483 -20.19 5.63 -6.27
C ASP A 483 -20.98 6.52 -5.28
N GLY A 484 -20.28 7.14 -4.32
CA GLY A 484 -20.87 7.98 -3.26
C GLY A 484 -21.42 7.22 -2.04
N GLU A 485 -21.39 5.89 -2.05
CA GLU A 485 -21.89 5.04 -0.96
C GLU A 485 -20.72 4.48 -0.10
N PRO A 486 -20.71 4.73 1.23
CA PRO A 486 -19.73 4.14 2.14
C PRO A 486 -19.71 2.61 2.10
N PHE A 487 -18.53 2.01 2.23
CA PHE A 487 -18.38 0.55 2.36
C PHE A 487 -17.36 0.12 3.42
N TYR A 488 -16.48 1.01 3.88
CA TYR A 488 -15.53 0.72 4.96
C TYR A 488 -15.28 1.99 5.76
N THR A 489 -15.26 1.90 7.09
CA THR A 489 -15.08 3.06 7.99
C THR A 489 -14.26 2.65 9.21
N GLY A 490 -13.63 3.62 9.86
CA GLY A 490 -12.84 3.34 11.06
C GLY A 490 -12.14 4.56 11.63
N GLU A 491 -11.37 4.30 12.69
CA GLU A 491 -10.44 5.26 13.27
C GLU A 491 -9.02 4.68 13.29
N THR A 492 -8.00 5.53 13.27
CA THR A 492 -6.61 5.06 13.36
C THR A 492 -5.69 6.06 14.06
N MET A 493 -4.62 5.55 14.67
CA MET A 493 -3.59 6.35 15.32
C MET A 493 -2.22 6.08 14.71
N PHE A 494 -1.54 7.15 14.33
CA PHE A 494 -0.13 7.13 13.92
C PHE A 494 0.74 7.88 14.92
N GLY A 495 2.02 7.52 14.96
CA GLY A 495 3.04 8.32 15.59
C GLY A 495 4.27 8.51 14.70
N TYR A 496 4.89 9.68 14.81
CA TYR A 496 6.19 10.02 14.24
C TYR A 496 7.20 9.93 15.38
N PHE A 497 8.26 9.16 15.20
CA PHE A 497 9.19 8.84 16.28
C PHE A 497 10.64 9.08 15.85
N SER A 498 11.44 9.66 16.75
CA SER A 498 12.90 9.65 16.62
C SER A 498 13.47 8.26 16.87
N ASP A 499 14.72 8.04 16.49
CA ASP A 499 15.42 6.77 16.77
C ASP A 499 15.49 6.46 18.28
N GLU A 500 15.68 7.47 19.13
CA GLU A 500 15.65 7.31 20.59
C GLU A 500 14.27 6.87 21.11
N ALA A 501 13.19 7.40 20.52
CA ALA A 501 11.84 7.00 20.88
C ALA A 501 11.50 5.58 20.39
N LEU A 502 11.99 5.17 19.21
CA LEU A 502 11.81 3.80 18.70
C LEU A 502 12.69 2.75 19.39
N ALA A 503 13.88 3.10 19.87
CA ALA A 503 14.79 2.16 20.54
C ALA A 503 14.21 1.58 21.84
N ASN A 504 13.30 2.30 22.50
CA ASN A 504 12.72 1.96 23.80
C ASN A 504 11.37 1.20 23.69
N GLN A 505 11.22 0.33 22.69
CA GLN A 505 10.03 -0.51 22.53
C GLN A 505 9.91 -1.56 23.64
N THR A 506 8.84 -1.47 24.44
CA THR A 506 8.52 -2.43 25.52
C THR A 506 7.40 -3.40 25.16
N GLY A 507 6.95 -3.43 23.91
CA GLY A 507 5.85 -4.31 23.46
C GLY A 507 4.51 -3.95 24.08
N LEU A 508 3.52 -4.82 23.90
CA LEU A 508 2.17 -4.63 24.45
C LEU A 508 2.14 -4.83 25.98
N ASP A 509 3.02 -5.67 26.52
CA ASP A 509 3.02 -6.10 27.91
C ASP A 509 4.00 -5.34 28.82
N ALA A 510 4.48 -4.18 28.35
CA ALA A 510 5.43 -3.30 29.06
C ALA A 510 6.70 -4.02 29.54
N GLY A 511 7.29 -4.84 28.67
CA GLY A 511 8.52 -5.60 28.90
C GLY A 511 8.34 -6.86 29.76
N ARG A 512 7.13 -7.18 30.21
CA ARG A 512 6.85 -8.45 30.89
C ARG A 512 6.81 -9.59 29.87
N PRO A 513 7.30 -10.80 30.21
CA PRO A 513 7.07 -11.98 29.40
C PRO A 513 5.57 -12.23 29.22
N ALA A 514 5.15 -12.41 27.98
CA ALA A 514 3.82 -12.85 27.59
C ALA A 514 4.00 -14.08 26.69
N PRO A 515 4.08 -15.30 27.24
CA PRO A 515 4.16 -16.51 26.43
C PRO A 515 2.89 -16.68 25.58
N SER A 516 3.00 -17.35 24.44
CA SER A 516 1.83 -17.81 23.68
C SER A 516 1.08 -18.90 24.44
N TRP A 517 -0.22 -19.07 24.16
CA TRP A 517 -1.06 -20.02 24.90
C TRP A 517 -0.54 -21.45 24.78
N LEU A 518 0.10 -21.81 23.66
CA LEU A 518 0.71 -23.14 23.47
C LEU A 518 1.93 -23.35 24.39
N ALA A 519 2.74 -22.31 24.62
CA ALA A 519 3.87 -22.37 25.56
C ALA A 519 3.40 -22.51 27.03
N GLU A 520 2.23 -21.96 27.37
CA GLU A 520 1.58 -22.17 28.67
C GLU A 520 0.91 -23.55 28.79
N ASN A 521 0.52 -24.16 27.66
CA ASN A 521 -0.20 -25.44 27.58
C ASN A 521 0.59 -26.51 26.80
N PRO A 522 1.83 -26.86 27.19
CA PRO A 522 2.73 -27.73 26.41
C PRO A 522 2.31 -29.20 26.34
N GLN A 523 1.17 -29.56 26.91
CA GLN A 523 0.56 -30.90 26.84
C GLN A 523 -0.73 -30.92 26.01
N ALA A 524 -1.10 -29.80 25.39
CA ALA A 524 -2.25 -29.72 24.51
C ALA A 524 -2.09 -30.64 23.28
N PRO A 525 -3.16 -31.29 22.81
CA PRO A 525 -3.11 -32.14 21.62
C PRO A 525 -2.99 -31.28 20.36
N VAL A 526 -1.75 -31.04 19.92
CA VAL A 526 -1.46 -30.29 18.69
C VAL A 526 -1.59 -31.19 17.46
N ARG A 527 -2.30 -30.69 16.45
CA ARG A 527 -2.24 -31.18 15.06
C ARG A 527 -1.72 -30.07 14.14
N THR A 528 -1.45 -30.40 12.88
CA THR A 528 -0.79 -29.47 11.95
C THR A 528 -1.52 -29.41 10.61
N ILE A 529 -1.79 -28.19 10.15
CA ILE A 529 -2.14 -27.86 8.77
C ILE A 529 -0.86 -27.47 8.04
N ASP A 530 -0.48 -28.22 7.01
CA ASP A 530 0.66 -27.92 6.15
C ASP A 530 0.19 -27.02 4.98
N VAL A 531 0.21 -25.71 5.22
CA VAL A 531 -0.27 -24.69 4.28
C VAL A 531 0.64 -24.64 3.06
N ALA A 532 1.95 -24.81 3.22
CA ALA A 532 2.90 -24.86 2.11
C ALA A 532 2.62 -26.06 1.18
N ALA A 533 2.38 -27.25 1.73
CA ALA A 533 2.03 -28.43 0.93
C ALA A 533 0.66 -28.26 0.23
N ARG A 534 -0.34 -27.68 0.90
CA ARG A 534 -1.63 -27.36 0.28
C ARG A 534 -1.50 -26.34 -0.85
N ARG A 535 -0.72 -25.28 -0.65
CA ARG A 535 -0.42 -24.25 -1.66
C ARG A 535 0.34 -24.82 -2.86
N ALA A 536 1.17 -25.85 -2.66
CA ALA A 536 1.92 -26.49 -3.74
C ALA A 536 1.04 -27.21 -4.77
N ASP A 537 -0.19 -27.61 -4.42
CA ASP A 537 -1.20 -28.05 -5.38
C ASP A 537 -1.81 -26.83 -6.11
N PRO A 538 -1.64 -26.69 -7.45
CA PRO A 538 -2.27 -25.62 -8.22
C PRO A 538 -3.80 -25.70 -8.25
N ALA A 539 -4.38 -26.87 -8.01
CA ALA A 539 -5.83 -27.09 -8.00
C ALA A 539 -6.48 -26.86 -6.63
N ALA A 540 -5.69 -26.66 -5.56
CA ALA A 540 -6.24 -26.37 -4.24
C ALA A 540 -7.05 -25.04 -4.28
N PRO A 541 -8.38 -25.06 -4.05
CA PRO A 541 -9.20 -23.86 -3.99
C PRO A 541 -8.88 -23.08 -2.72
N LEU A 542 -9.35 -21.84 -2.57
CA LEU A 542 -9.34 -21.11 -1.29
C LEU A 542 -7.96 -21.11 -0.60
N CYS A 543 -6.91 -20.69 -1.31
CA CYS A 543 -5.55 -20.65 -0.79
C CYS A 543 -4.80 -19.44 -1.35
N SER A 544 -4.25 -18.61 -0.45
CA SER A 544 -3.44 -17.46 -0.84
C SER A 544 -2.07 -17.88 -1.36
N ARG A 545 -1.59 -17.22 -2.41
CA ARG A 545 -0.49 -17.65 -3.29
C ARG A 545 0.46 -16.48 -3.60
N ARG A 546 1.61 -16.80 -4.22
CA ARG A 546 2.61 -15.84 -4.70
C ARG A 546 2.98 -14.81 -3.62
N ALA A 547 2.73 -13.51 -3.80
CA ALA A 547 3.13 -12.47 -2.85
C ALA A 547 2.33 -12.48 -1.53
N LEU A 548 1.16 -13.15 -1.49
CA LEU A 548 0.40 -13.39 -0.25
C LEU A 548 0.75 -14.73 0.45
N THR A 549 1.96 -15.23 0.22
CA THR A 549 2.56 -16.34 0.98
C THR A 549 3.04 -15.87 2.36
N LEU A 550 2.09 -15.60 3.27
CA LEU A 550 2.38 -15.01 4.60
C LEU A 550 2.56 -16.04 5.74
N ILE A 551 2.07 -17.26 5.55
CA ILE A 551 2.19 -18.38 6.51
C ILE A 551 2.44 -19.69 5.75
N ASP A 552 3.16 -20.62 6.37
CA ASP A 552 3.51 -21.91 5.75
C ASP A 552 3.00 -23.14 6.52
N ARG A 553 2.66 -22.95 7.80
CA ARG A 553 2.17 -24.01 8.70
C ARG A 553 1.26 -23.39 9.75
N VAL A 554 0.16 -24.06 10.08
CA VAL A 554 -0.66 -23.72 11.25
C VAL A 554 -0.72 -24.93 12.18
N GLU A 555 -0.31 -24.72 13.42
CA GLU A 555 -0.52 -25.66 14.52
C GLU A 555 -1.88 -25.38 15.15
N VAL A 556 -2.69 -26.42 15.30
CA VAL A 556 -4.08 -26.30 15.76
C VAL A 556 -4.26 -27.12 17.03
N VAL A 557 -4.98 -26.55 17.99
CA VAL A 557 -5.55 -27.27 19.13
C VAL A 557 -7.06 -27.07 19.09
N ASP A 558 -7.79 -28.09 18.65
CA ASP A 558 -9.26 -28.06 18.59
C ASP A 558 -9.83 -27.96 20.01
N GLY A 559 -10.78 -27.04 20.23
CA GLY A 559 -11.29 -26.74 21.58
C GLY A 559 -10.28 -26.06 22.52
N GLY A 560 -9.11 -25.67 22.01
CA GLY A 560 -8.09 -24.93 22.77
C GLY A 560 -8.34 -23.41 22.80
N GLY A 561 -7.34 -22.68 23.29
CA GLY A 561 -7.31 -21.22 23.31
C GLY A 561 -8.08 -20.59 24.45
N LYS A 562 -8.05 -19.25 24.52
CA LYS A 562 -8.64 -18.43 25.61
C LYS A 562 -10.16 -18.59 25.73
N HIS A 563 -10.84 -18.96 24.65
CA HIS A 563 -12.30 -19.10 24.57
C HIS A 563 -12.79 -20.55 24.44
N GLY A 564 -11.88 -21.53 24.32
CA GLY A 564 -12.21 -22.96 24.22
C GLY A 564 -12.91 -23.40 22.93
N ALA A 565 -12.97 -22.56 21.89
CA ALA A 565 -13.55 -22.91 20.58
C ALA A 565 -12.49 -23.32 19.53
N GLY A 566 -11.20 -23.18 19.84
CA GLY A 566 -10.09 -23.48 18.94
C GLY A 566 -8.93 -22.51 19.10
N TYR A 567 -7.72 -23.02 18.84
CA TYR A 567 -6.49 -22.23 18.89
C TYR A 567 -5.61 -22.53 17.68
N LEU A 568 -5.09 -21.47 17.06
CA LEU A 568 -4.20 -21.50 15.93
C LEU A 568 -2.86 -20.87 16.32
N HIS A 569 -1.76 -21.48 15.91
CA HIS A 569 -0.40 -20.97 16.11
C HIS A 569 0.42 -21.12 14.82
N SER A 570 1.22 -20.12 14.48
CA SER A 570 2.10 -20.14 13.31
C SER A 570 3.43 -19.49 13.65
N LEU A 571 4.53 -20.14 13.30
CA LEU A 571 5.88 -19.60 13.41
C LEU A 571 6.52 -19.57 12.01
N ARG A 572 6.82 -18.37 11.51
CA ARG A 572 7.46 -18.13 10.21
C ARG A 572 8.83 -17.47 10.41
N ALA A 573 9.84 -17.91 9.68
CA ALA A 573 11.12 -17.21 9.59
C ALA A 573 10.96 -15.93 8.75
N ILE A 574 11.57 -14.82 9.19
CA ILE A 574 11.62 -13.59 8.40
C ILE A 574 12.73 -13.76 7.36
N ASP A 575 12.38 -13.67 6.08
CA ASP A 575 13.36 -13.55 5.01
C ASP A 575 13.65 -12.05 4.78
N PRO A 576 14.90 -11.56 4.94
CA PRO A 576 15.25 -10.17 4.65
C PRO A 576 14.93 -9.72 3.21
N ASP A 577 14.87 -10.67 2.27
CA ASP A 577 14.55 -10.44 0.86
C ASP A 577 13.04 -10.56 0.56
N ASP A 578 12.18 -10.74 1.59
CA ASP A 578 10.72 -10.70 1.44
C ASP A 578 10.29 -9.41 0.70
N TRP A 579 9.48 -9.59 -0.36
CA TRP A 579 9.16 -8.55 -1.33
C TRP A 579 8.66 -7.23 -0.70
N PHE A 580 7.91 -7.31 0.41
CA PHE A 580 7.35 -6.14 1.07
C PHE A 580 8.42 -5.26 1.73
N PHE A 581 9.61 -5.75 2.10
CA PHE A 581 10.68 -4.88 2.61
C PHE A 581 11.25 -3.95 1.52
N ALA A 582 11.18 -4.36 0.25
CA ALA A 582 11.53 -3.52 -0.89
C ALA A 582 10.39 -2.56 -1.33
N ARG A 583 9.27 -2.56 -0.61
CA ARG A 583 8.06 -1.76 -0.92
C ARG A 583 7.62 -0.87 0.24
N HIS A 584 7.67 -1.37 1.45
CA HIS A 584 7.14 -0.71 2.63
C HIS A 584 8.20 0.19 3.27
N PHE A 585 8.01 1.50 3.09
CA PHE A 585 8.88 2.61 3.51
C PHE A 585 10.34 2.52 3.02
N HIS A 586 10.61 3.18 1.89
CA HIS A 586 11.97 3.29 1.35
C HIS A 586 12.95 3.88 2.40
N LEU A 587 14.08 3.17 2.61
CA LEU A 587 15.10 3.43 3.63
C LEU A 587 14.70 3.15 5.10
N ASP A 588 13.47 2.72 5.38
CA ASP A 588 12.97 2.37 6.73
C ASP A 588 12.19 1.04 6.72
N PRO A 589 12.79 -0.07 6.23
CA PRO A 589 12.07 -1.31 5.94
C PRO A 589 11.55 -1.99 7.21
N VAL A 590 10.24 -2.19 7.26
CA VAL A 590 9.53 -2.96 8.30
C VAL A 590 8.40 -3.76 7.65
N ILE A 591 7.91 -4.84 8.28
CA ILE A 591 6.71 -5.54 7.79
C ILE A 591 5.49 -4.61 7.93
N PRO A 592 4.62 -4.47 6.91
CA PRO A 592 3.33 -3.79 7.05
C PRO A 592 2.48 -4.42 8.16
N GLY A 593 1.95 -3.60 9.07
CA GLY A 593 1.07 -4.09 10.14
C GLY A 593 -0.19 -4.78 9.60
N SER A 594 -0.71 -4.27 8.48
CA SER A 594 -1.81 -4.83 7.70
C SER A 594 -1.56 -6.27 7.24
N LEU A 595 -0.34 -6.62 6.78
CA LEU A 595 0.04 -8.00 6.47
C LEU A 595 0.15 -8.87 7.72
N GLY A 596 0.46 -8.29 8.88
CA GLY A 596 0.33 -8.98 10.17
C GLY A 596 -1.11 -9.39 10.49
N VAL A 597 -2.09 -8.52 10.21
CA VAL A 597 -3.53 -8.84 10.32
C VAL A 597 -3.95 -9.86 9.27
N GLU A 598 -3.52 -9.71 8.02
CA GLU A 598 -3.81 -10.68 6.94
C GLU A 598 -3.24 -12.09 7.24
N SER A 599 -2.11 -12.16 7.96
CA SER A 599 -1.55 -13.45 8.41
C SER A 599 -2.49 -14.17 9.41
N VAL A 600 -3.22 -13.42 10.25
CA VAL A 600 -4.26 -13.98 11.12
C VAL A 600 -5.45 -14.46 10.29
N ILE A 601 -5.87 -13.68 9.29
CA ILE A 601 -6.94 -14.05 8.34
C ILE A 601 -6.59 -15.35 7.63
N HIS A 602 -5.38 -15.45 7.06
CA HIS A 602 -4.91 -16.67 6.40
C HIS A 602 -4.94 -17.88 7.34
N ALA A 603 -4.51 -17.75 8.59
CA ALA A 603 -4.55 -18.86 9.54
C ALA A 603 -5.99 -19.35 9.79
N VAL A 604 -6.94 -18.42 9.93
CA VAL A 604 -8.38 -18.74 10.10
C VAL A 604 -8.99 -19.32 8.82
N GLN A 605 -8.63 -18.82 7.64
CA GLN A 605 -9.05 -19.35 6.35
C GLN A 605 -8.61 -20.81 6.17
N GLU A 606 -7.32 -21.09 6.38
CA GLU A 606 -6.76 -22.45 6.29
C GLU A 606 -7.43 -23.40 7.30
N TRP A 607 -7.68 -22.94 8.54
CA TRP A 607 -8.40 -23.70 9.55
C TRP A 607 -9.88 -23.96 9.20
N LEU A 608 -10.60 -22.99 8.61
CA LEU A 608 -11.98 -23.17 8.18
C LEU A 608 -12.10 -24.25 7.09
N VAL A 609 -11.16 -24.32 6.15
CA VAL A 609 -11.13 -25.38 5.13
C VAL A 609 -10.79 -26.73 5.75
N ASP A 610 -9.73 -26.80 6.56
CA ASP A 610 -9.26 -28.03 7.21
C ASP A 610 -10.30 -28.63 8.18
N ALA A 611 -10.99 -27.81 8.96
CA ALA A 611 -12.08 -28.22 9.84
C ALA A 611 -13.39 -28.56 9.06
N GLY A 612 -13.35 -28.55 7.72
CA GLY A 612 -14.43 -29.05 6.86
C GLY A 612 -15.62 -28.10 6.71
N HIS A 613 -15.48 -26.81 6.99
CA HIS A 613 -16.60 -25.86 6.91
C HIS A 613 -17.07 -25.56 5.47
N THR A 614 -16.30 -25.97 4.45
CA THR A 614 -16.69 -25.95 3.03
C THR A 614 -17.66 -27.08 2.65
N ALA A 615 -17.87 -28.08 3.51
CA ALA A 615 -18.65 -29.27 3.17
C ALA A 615 -20.12 -28.94 2.88
N GLY A 616 -20.56 -29.22 1.65
CA GLY A 616 -21.94 -28.99 1.19
C GLY A 616 -22.17 -27.64 0.50
N MET A 617 -21.16 -26.76 0.42
CA MET A 617 -21.20 -25.56 -0.42
C MET A 617 -20.95 -25.92 -1.89
N ALA A 618 -21.58 -25.20 -2.81
CA ALA A 618 -21.42 -25.37 -4.25
C ALA A 618 -20.21 -24.59 -4.79
N ASP A 619 -20.06 -23.32 -4.41
CA ASP A 619 -18.99 -22.42 -4.84
C ASP A 619 -18.47 -21.62 -3.62
N PRO A 620 -17.75 -22.27 -2.68
CA PRO A 620 -17.33 -21.64 -1.44
C PRO A 620 -16.29 -20.54 -1.67
N VAL A 621 -16.46 -19.40 -1.02
CA VAL A 621 -15.59 -18.21 -1.10
C VAL A 621 -15.34 -17.58 0.26
N PHE A 622 -14.18 -16.93 0.42
CA PHE A 622 -13.89 -16.10 1.59
C PHE A 622 -14.25 -14.63 1.37
N ARG A 623 -14.77 -14.00 2.43
CA ARG A 623 -15.09 -12.56 2.51
C ARG A 623 -14.69 -12.02 3.90
N ILE A 624 -14.57 -10.70 4.01
CA ILE A 624 -14.55 -10.01 5.30
C ILE A 624 -16.01 -9.59 5.59
N PRO A 625 -16.64 -10.10 6.66
CA PRO A 625 -18.06 -9.88 6.89
C PRO A 625 -18.38 -8.41 7.19
N ALA A 626 -19.57 -7.99 6.79
CA ALA A 626 -20.07 -6.66 7.14
C ALA A 626 -20.52 -6.57 8.61
N ASP A 627 -20.62 -5.35 9.12
CA ASP A 627 -21.19 -4.99 10.43
C ASP A 627 -20.50 -5.62 11.67
N ILE A 628 -19.30 -6.17 11.50
CA ILE A 628 -18.46 -6.64 12.61
C ILE A 628 -17.25 -5.69 12.76
N PRO A 629 -17.24 -4.82 13.79
CA PRO A 629 -16.08 -3.99 14.07
C PRO A 629 -14.96 -4.84 14.66
N PHE A 630 -13.75 -4.65 14.14
CA PHE A 630 -12.52 -5.19 14.74
C PHE A 630 -11.61 -4.04 15.19
N SER A 631 -10.62 -4.36 16.03
CA SER A 631 -9.58 -3.41 16.44
C SER A 631 -8.21 -4.05 16.42
N TRP A 632 -7.17 -3.23 16.26
CA TRP A 632 -5.78 -3.67 16.31
C TRP A 632 -4.93 -2.71 17.15
N ARG A 633 -3.84 -3.23 17.74
CA ARG A 633 -2.89 -2.47 18.56
C ARG A 633 -1.47 -2.87 18.20
N TYR A 634 -0.60 -1.88 17.97
CA TYR A 634 0.82 -2.10 17.66
C TYR A 634 1.72 -1.41 18.69
N ARG A 635 2.64 -2.15 19.30
CA ARG A 635 3.66 -1.65 20.24
C ARG A 635 5.07 -2.14 19.91
N GLY A 636 5.32 -2.35 18.63
CA GLY A 636 6.64 -2.57 18.07
C GLY A 636 6.60 -2.73 16.56
N GLN A 637 7.72 -3.13 15.98
CA GLN A 637 7.87 -3.38 14.55
C GLN A 637 8.63 -4.69 14.32
N PHE A 638 8.36 -5.32 13.17
CA PHE A 638 9.17 -6.41 12.63
C PHE A 638 10.17 -5.84 11.62
N LEU A 639 11.45 -6.02 11.91
CA LEU A 639 12.58 -5.70 11.06
C LEU A 639 13.03 -6.93 10.24
N PRO A 640 13.74 -6.74 9.11
CA PRO A 640 14.42 -7.83 8.40
C PRO A 640 15.34 -8.69 9.30
N THR A 641 15.86 -8.11 10.38
CA THR A 641 16.77 -8.76 11.33
C THR A 641 16.10 -9.41 12.54
N ASP A 642 14.78 -9.30 12.71
CA ASP A 642 14.08 -9.85 13.89
C ASP A 642 13.91 -11.39 13.85
N GLY A 643 14.27 -12.04 12.73
CA GLY A 643 14.44 -13.49 12.61
C GLY A 643 13.17 -14.33 12.47
N THR A 644 12.14 -14.10 13.29
CA THR A 644 10.86 -14.83 13.22
C THR A 644 9.65 -13.98 13.55
N VAL A 645 8.52 -14.31 12.92
CA VAL A 645 7.18 -13.91 13.33
C VAL A 645 6.49 -15.11 13.96
N GLU A 646 6.15 -15.01 15.24
CA GLU A 646 5.22 -15.92 15.91
C GLU A 646 3.83 -15.28 15.92
N LEU A 647 2.80 -16.05 15.62
CA LEU A 647 1.40 -15.63 15.53
C LEU A 647 0.53 -16.61 16.30
N GLU A 648 -0.43 -16.10 17.06
CA GLU A 648 -1.52 -16.90 17.62
C GLU A 648 -2.89 -16.29 17.25
N ALA A 649 -3.90 -17.16 17.11
CA ALA A 649 -5.31 -16.77 17.00
C ALA A 649 -6.18 -17.66 17.88
N HIS A 650 -7.03 -17.05 18.70
CA HIS A 650 -8.04 -17.72 19.53
C HIS A 650 -9.37 -17.64 18.81
N ILE A 651 -9.93 -18.78 18.42
CA ILE A 651 -11.31 -18.82 17.92
C ILE A 651 -12.22 -18.43 19.08
N LYS A 652 -12.97 -17.34 18.93
CA LYS A 652 -13.85 -16.75 19.95
C LYS A 652 -15.29 -17.18 19.75
N GLU A 653 -15.74 -17.16 18.49
CA GLU A 653 -17.11 -17.50 18.12
C GLU A 653 -17.17 -18.08 16.70
N LEU A 654 -18.12 -18.99 16.47
CA LEU A 654 -18.47 -19.55 15.15
C LEU A 654 -19.96 -19.35 14.89
N ARG A 655 -20.30 -18.31 14.14
CA ARG A 655 -21.68 -17.98 13.75
C ARG A 655 -22.03 -18.77 12.49
N ARG A 656 -22.91 -19.76 12.60
CA ARG A 656 -23.37 -20.57 11.46
C ARG A 656 -24.67 -19.99 10.91
N GLY A 657 -24.66 -19.61 9.62
CA GLY A 657 -25.82 -19.18 8.86
C GLY A 657 -26.34 -20.28 7.92
N PRO A 658 -27.41 -20.01 7.15
CA PRO A 658 -27.94 -20.98 6.17
C PRO A 658 -27.01 -21.29 5.01
N HIS A 659 -26.10 -20.36 4.67
CA HIS A 659 -25.24 -20.42 3.48
C HIS A 659 -23.74 -20.24 3.78
N GLY A 660 -23.36 -20.14 5.05
CA GLY A 660 -22.00 -19.78 5.43
C GLY A 660 -21.71 -19.88 6.92
N VAL A 661 -20.46 -19.60 7.29
CA VAL A 661 -19.98 -19.48 8.66
C VAL A 661 -19.09 -18.25 8.79
N ILE A 662 -19.25 -17.52 9.89
CA ILE A 662 -18.34 -16.45 10.29
C ILE A 662 -17.57 -16.92 11.52
N ALA A 663 -16.24 -16.95 11.43
CA ALA A 663 -15.36 -17.14 12.56
C ALA A 663 -14.90 -15.78 13.07
N VAL A 664 -15.11 -15.50 14.36
CA VAL A 664 -14.59 -14.32 15.06
C VAL A 664 -13.42 -14.77 15.93
N VAL A 665 -12.32 -14.02 15.90
CA VAL A 665 -11.06 -14.38 16.58
C VAL A 665 -10.39 -13.19 17.26
N ASP A 666 -9.65 -13.48 18.33
CA ASP A 666 -8.68 -12.55 18.90
C ASP A 666 -7.26 -13.06 18.58
N GLY A 667 -6.40 -12.21 18.01
CA GLY A 667 -5.05 -12.55 17.55
C GLY A 667 -3.94 -11.82 18.30
N SER A 668 -2.73 -12.36 18.25
CA SER A 668 -1.52 -11.67 18.72
C SER A 668 -0.30 -12.11 17.90
N LEU A 669 0.69 -11.22 17.76
CA LEU A 669 1.97 -11.54 17.11
C LEU A 669 3.16 -11.08 17.96
N TRP A 670 4.23 -11.87 17.91
CA TRP A 670 5.49 -11.65 18.58
C TRP A 670 6.64 -11.65 17.59
N LYS A 671 7.64 -10.83 17.91
CA LYS A 671 9.03 -11.11 17.55
C LYS A 671 9.73 -11.80 18.73
N PRO A 672 10.93 -12.39 18.58
CA PRO A 672 11.56 -13.19 19.64
C PRO A 672 11.52 -12.52 21.02
N GLY A 673 10.75 -13.13 21.93
CA GLY A 673 10.60 -12.68 23.32
C GLY A 673 9.72 -11.44 23.57
N LEU A 674 9.04 -10.87 22.56
CA LEU A 674 8.25 -9.65 22.71
C LEU A 674 6.95 -9.65 21.88
N ARG A 675 5.80 -9.65 22.57
CA ARG A 675 4.48 -9.45 21.97
C ARG A 675 4.34 -8.00 21.51
N ILE A 676 4.10 -7.78 20.23
CA ILE A 676 4.07 -6.44 19.65
C ILE A 676 2.75 -6.10 18.96
N TYR A 677 2.04 -7.08 18.39
CA TYR A 677 0.73 -6.87 17.77
C TYR A 677 -0.36 -7.61 18.52
N GLU A 678 -1.56 -7.05 18.52
CA GLU A 678 -2.79 -7.67 18.99
C GLU A 678 -3.94 -7.22 18.10
N VAL A 679 -4.86 -8.14 17.83
CA VAL A 679 -6.08 -7.91 17.05
C VAL A 679 -7.25 -8.48 17.85
N THR A 680 -8.36 -7.75 17.94
CA THR A 680 -9.53 -8.14 18.72
C THR A 680 -10.77 -8.08 17.85
N ASP A 681 -11.62 -9.10 17.95
CA ASP A 681 -12.87 -9.25 17.17
C ASP A 681 -12.67 -9.25 15.64
N LEU A 682 -11.52 -9.74 15.16
CA LEU A 682 -11.28 -9.95 13.74
C LEU A 682 -12.19 -11.07 13.23
N ALA A 683 -12.88 -10.84 12.11
CA ALA A 683 -13.82 -11.80 11.57
C ALA A 683 -13.48 -12.23 10.13
N VAL A 684 -13.70 -13.52 9.84
CA VAL A 684 -13.55 -14.12 8.51
C VAL A 684 -14.83 -14.87 8.18
N GLU A 685 -15.38 -14.60 7.00
CA GLU A 685 -16.59 -15.25 6.48
C GLU A 685 -16.23 -16.27 5.40
N LEU A 686 -16.76 -17.48 5.52
CA LEU A 686 -16.79 -18.50 4.48
C LEU A 686 -18.23 -18.72 4.07
N VAL A 687 -18.56 -18.47 2.80
CA VAL A 687 -19.94 -18.46 2.30
C VAL A 687 -19.98 -19.07 0.89
N ASP A 688 -21.12 -19.62 0.48
CA ASP A 688 -21.36 -19.99 -0.92
C ASP A 688 -21.53 -18.71 -1.78
N ARG A 689 -20.82 -18.57 -2.91
CA ARG A 689 -20.74 -17.30 -3.67
C ARG A 689 -22.11 -16.75 -4.07
N GLY A 690 -23.06 -17.64 -4.36
CA GLY A 690 -24.42 -17.32 -4.81
C GLY A 690 -25.43 -16.97 -3.71
N ALA A 691 -24.98 -16.76 -2.46
CA ALA A 691 -25.80 -16.40 -1.30
C ALA A 691 -25.72 -14.91 -0.92
#